data_AF-A0A537GSN1-F1
#
_entry.id   AF-A0A537GSN1-F1
#
_cell.length_a   1.000
_cell.length_b   1.000
_cell.length_c   1.000
_cell.angle_alpha   90.00
_cell.angle_beta   90.00
_cell.angle_gamma   90.00
#
_symmetry.space_group_name_H-M   'P 1'
#
loop_
_entity.id
_entity.type
_entity.pdbx_description
1 polymer ?
#
loop_
_entity_poly.entity_id
_entity_poly.type
_entity_poly.pdbx_seq_one_letter_code
_entity_poly.pdbx_strand_id
1 'polypeptide(L)'
;MVRRKRPSNREGSSAAVKRSPNRIILVSLLLALSIFSLTLVTSMRPLAAAPVGLQFDHIVIIAMENQNYGDVIGSPSAPFINSLATQGTTIPNYHSYGANSFSGDNINGCSAACYVALISGSDSGVSDGYSCCLTGTTLVDQLQSAGLTWQAYCESGCPRGNDHFPFTGFASDANSPDIFTGSSVSTSQFIAAANSASPPNFLWFTPTDNHNMHDNSVSSGDAYLKKFLAGNGTVLTPTSGSLLASSLFRNSQYRTLLYLWWDEYDPSPNVEYGSMIRKGYTSSANYDEFSSLRMMENNWNLGTLVSSANALPVSDIFGTIGPLPLSASFTLLPFTPIVNATISLTAIASGGVPPYTYSWNFGDGASGTGRTTTHTYTAVGNYSLILTAHDSASGSAVFTQAVRIVPILPLAASFTASPTIPDAGQTVTFTATALGGKNPYSYSWNLSGNGKTGNPVSQSFESGTHVISLVVTDNAGKTATSSESLVVLPSSTGVGSVPVLTGWGGVRMDESTSNLGGPPSAVFPGENASNMELSLMLLKAKGYNTVRVDFDPYCTDTVDYNYMSVYSQTNAQRAVHIAQHYGFWIIIDYHGYSDIFRNTSCWLNYWKPIIQNIGPLYSQIIWEPENEPTTSCNNSPSSCPSAPCSSDSSCVTYLSSAYQQWINQARSLGDTHWIVVQNLCSYSCNLCPAGDGACPSAVDGYPRVSDPLGTLSQSGRIFISLHSYMDFNSYYDSVGWNNTIAESVALAYYQTVVAGISKTGWPALNTEGGTDPLCDHCSSTPPDTILGGSAGYTNVTLHFIQTLTKLYDSNSPQRINWVWWPAGSWTDTTSSVYGAMNCASNPEGWGCLLQFVNLSQPGPDFTISAS
;
A
#
# COMPACT_ATOMS: atom_id res chain seq x y z
N MET A 1 24.55 -32.04 43.56
CA MET A 1 25.92 -32.56 43.35
C MET A 1 25.79 -34.02 42.88
N VAL A 2 26.42 -34.54 41.81
CA VAL A 2 27.36 -33.98 40.80
C VAL A 2 27.09 -34.59 39.39
N ARG A 3 27.60 -33.94 38.34
CA ARG A 3 27.87 -34.37 36.93
C ARG A 3 28.64 -35.73 36.81
N ARG A 4 28.91 -36.42 35.69
CA ARG A 4 28.77 -36.40 34.17
C ARG A 4 29.30 -37.81 33.69
N LYS A 5 29.21 -38.36 32.45
CA LYS A 5 28.33 -38.32 31.23
C LYS A 5 28.88 -39.38 30.21
N ARG A 6 28.06 -39.90 29.26
CA ARG A 6 28.44 -40.59 27.97
C ARG A 6 29.03 -42.04 28.06
N PRO A 7 29.08 -42.84 26.94
CA PRO A 7 28.03 -43.04 25.90
C PRO A 7 27.95 -44.48 25.26
N SER A 8 26.84 -44.81 24.54
CA SER A 8 26.73 -45.67 23.31
C SER A 8 27.24 -47.13 23.27
N ASN A 9 26.81 -48.07 22.40
CA ASN A 9 25.64 -48.27 21.49
C ASN A 9 25.57 -49.78 21.10
N ARG A 10 24.44 -50.27 20.55
CA ARG A 10 24.26 -51.60 19.88
C ARG A 10 23.27 -51.47 18.70
N GLU A 11 23.49 -52.10 17.53
CA GLU A 11 23.10 -53.48 17.10
C GLU A 11 21.59 -53.80 17.25
N GLY A 12 20.84 -54.34 16.27
CA GLY A 12 21.11 -54.67 14.84
C GLY A 12 20.13 -55.74 14.27
N SER A 13 20.13 -56.00 12.94
CA SER A 13 19.47 -57.15 12.21
C SER A 13 17.93 -57.09 11.97
N SER A 14 17.29 -57.64 10.90
CA SER A 14 17.64 -57.99 9.48
C SER A 14 16.38 -58.47 8.67
N ALA A 15 16.53 -58.72 7.35
CA ALA A 15 15.56 -59.22 6.32
C ALA A 15 14.42 -58.24 5.89
N ALA A 16 14.12 -57.88 4.62
CA ALA A 16 14.20 -58.48 3.27
C ALA A 16 13.04 -59.46 2.94
N VAL A 17 12.41 -59.53 1.74
CA VAL A 17 12.67 -59.03 0.36
C VAL A 17 11.31 -59.05 -0.45
N LYS A 18 10.99 -58.60 -1.70
CA LYS A 18 11.60 -58.36 -3.06
C LYS A 18 10.68 -57.44 -3.94
N ARG A 19 11.27 -56.80 -4.99
CA ARG A 19 10.77 -56.44 -6.38
C ARG A 19 9.26 -56.21 -6.71
N SER A 20 8.79 -55.34 -7.64
CA SER A 20 9.23 -54.13 -8.41
C SER A 20 8.38 -53.99 -9.72
N PRO A 21 8.34 -52.88 -10.48
CA PRO A 21 8.34 -51.43 -10.15
C PRO A 21 7.31 -50.57 -10.96
N ASN A 22 6.93 -49.38 -10.47
CA ASN A 22 6.48 -48.17 -11.21
C ASN A 22 5.97 -47.13 -10.18
N ARG A 23 6.11 -45.80 -10.33
CA ARG A 23 7.07 -44.92 -11.05
C ARG A 23 6.84 -43.50 -10.47
N ILE A 24 7.86 -42.64 -10.42
CA ILE A 24 7.77 -41.18 -10.08
C ILE A 24 7.44 -40.84 -8.60
N ILE A 25 8.48 -40.66 -7.77
CA ILE A 25 8.63 -39.51 -6.84
C ILE A 25 10.11 -39.08 -6.90
N LEU A 26 10.38 -37.78 -6.70
CA LEU A 26 11.65 -37.02 -6.64
C LEU A 26 11.95 -36.09 -7.84
N VAL A 27 11.19 -35.00 -7.95
CA VAL A 27 11.67 -33.69 -8.44
C VAL A 27 11.01 -32.59 -7.60
N SER A 28 11.55 -32.33 -6.41
CA SER A 28 10.97 -31.35 -5.45
C SER A 28 12.06 -30.68 -4.59
N LEU A 29 13.13 -30.22 -5.23
CA LEU A 29 14.12 -29.31 -4.65
C LEU A 29 14.69 -28.46 -5.80
N LEU A 30 14.86 -27.15 -5.58
CA LEU A 30 15.19 -26.10 -6.57
C LEU A 30 14.01 -25.52 -7.40
N LEU A 31 13.12 -24.75 -6.75
CA LEU A 31 12.65 -23.48 -7.34
C LEU A 31 12.18 -22.45 -6.30
N ALA A 32 13.01 -22.17 -5.28
CA ALA A 32 12.79 -21.11 -4.31
C ALA A 32 13.75 -19.92 -4.55
N LEU A 33 13.75 -19.36 -5.78
CA LEU A 33 14.55 -18.17 -6.15
C LEU A 33 14.14 -17.58 -7.52
N SER A 34 12.88 -17.14 -7.67
CA SER A 34 12.44 -16.29 -8.80
C SER A 34 11.11 -15.57 -8.50
N ILE A 35 11.18 -14.48 -7.75
CA ILE A 35 10.09 -13.49 -7.62
C ILE A 35 10.63 -12.14 -8.13
N PHE A 36 9.73 -11.28 -8.63
CA PHE A 36 9.97 -10.00 -9.33
C PHE A 36 10.39 -10.07 -10.80
N SER A 37 10.02 -9.00 -11.51
CA SER A 37 10.00 -8.82 -12.99
C SER A 37 9.01 -9.75 -13.71
N LEU A 38 8.07 -9.28 -14.55
CA LEU A 38 7.72 -7.94 -15.04
C LEU A 38 6.22 -8.01 -15.48
N THR A 39 5.36 -6.99 -15.51
CA THR A 39 5.53 -5.51 -15.46
C THR A 39 4.22 -4.87 -14.95
N LEU A 40 4.28 -3.77 -14.18
CA LEU A 40 3.23 -2.73 -14.23
C LEU A 40 3.74 -1.63 -15.15
N VAL A 41 3.06 -1.36 -16.27
CA VAL A 41 3.48 -0.29 -17.19
C VAL A 41 2.96 1.06 -16.68
N THR A 42 3.53 1.52 -15.57
CA THR A 42 3.61 2.96 -15.35
C THR A 42 4.44 3.57 -16.47
N SER A 43 4.07 4.77 -16.91
CA SER A 43 4.99 5.57 -17.69
C SER A 43 6.17 5.94 -16.80
N MET A 44 7.32 5.28 -17.01
CA MET A 44 8.59 5.82 -16.56
C MET A 44 8.83 7.14 -17.30
N ARG A 45 8.25 8.22 -16.77
CA ARG A 45 8.96 9.51 -16.78
C ARG A 45 10.36 9.20 -16.25
N PRO A 46 11.44 9.67 -16.90
CA PRO A 46 12.74 9.62 -16.25
C PRO A 46 12.59 10.29 -14.88
N LEU A 47 13.22 9.74 -13.83
CA LEU A 47 13.50 10.56 -12.67
C LEU A 47 14.21 11.81 -13.19
N ALA A 48 13.70 12.99 -12.84
CA ALA A 48 14.48 14.19 -13.02
C ALA A 48 15.81 13.96 -12.29
N ALA A 49 16.94 14.07 -13.01
CA ALA A 49 18.22 14.08 -12.34
C ALA A 49 18.18 15.25 -11.34
N ALA A 50 18.51 14.98 -10.08
CA ALA A 50 18.61 16.03 -9.07
C ALA A 50 19.54 17.14 -9.62
N PRO A 51 19.25 18.44 -9.42
CA PRO A 51 19.98 19.51 -10.08
C PRO A 51 21.50 19.42 -9.83
N VAL A 52 22.20 19.03 -10.89
CA VAL A 52 23.66 18.89 -10.94
C VAL A 52 24.26 20.27 -10.73
N GLY A 53 24.91 20.49 -9.59
CA GLY A 53 25.50 21.78 -9.25
C GLY A 53 26.71 22.10 -10.12
N LEU A 54 27.18 23.34 -10.07
CA LEU A 54 28.32 23.79 -10.88
C LEU A 54 29.62 23.06 -10.48
N GLN A 55 29.93 23.06 -9.18
CA GLN A 55 31.16 22.51 -8.59
C GLN A 55 30.92 21.15 -7.93
N PHE A 56 29.84 21.05 -7.15
CA PHE A 56 29.46 19.88 -6.35
C PHE A 56 27.98 19.54 -6.50
N ASP A 57 27.65 18.26 -6.41
CA ASP A 57 26.28 17.73 -6.51
C ASP A 57 25.62 17.62 -5.11
N HIS A 58 26.47 17.44 -4.09
CA HIS A 58 26.10 17.35 -2.68
C HIS A 58 27.12 18.11 -1.82
N ILE A 59 26.66 18.77 -0.75
CA ILE A 59 27.52 19.30 0.32
C ILE A 59 27.18 18.63 1.66
N VAL A 60 28.22 18.39 2.45
CA VAL A 60 28.16 17.90 3.82
C VAL A 60 28.89 18.90 4.70
N ILE A 61 28.16 19.65 5.51
CA ILE A 61 28.72 20.57 6.50
C ILE A 61 28.72 19.87 7.85
N ILE A 62 29.87 19.86 8.53
CA ILE A 62 29.99 19.53 9.94
C ILE A 62 30.46 20.80 10.65
N ALA A 63 29.60 21.32 11.52
CA ALA A 63 29.91 22.48 12.32
C ALA A 63 30.84 22.10 13.48
N MET A 64 31.79 22.97 13.77
CA MET A 64 32.78 22.89 14.82
C MET A 64 32.88 24.27 15.47
N GLU A 65 33.51 24.35 16.64
CA GLU A 65 33.31 25.45 17.58
C GLU A 65 34.63 26.06 18.08
N ASN A 66 34.62 27.37 18.32
CA ASN A 66 35.49 28.10 19.25
C ASN A 66 37.00 27.76 19.23
N GLN A 67 37.67 27.81 18.08
CA GLN A 67 39.14 27.69 17.99
C GLN A 67 39.70 28.73 17.01
N ASN A 68 40.94 29.21 17.23
CA ASN A 68 41.65 29.98 16.19
C ASN A 68 42.25 29.03 15.14
N TYR A 69 42.34 29.48 13.88
CA TYR A 69 42.91 28.72 12.76
C TYR A 69 44.27 28.08 13.11
N GLY A 70 45.16 28.81 13.80
CA GLY A 70 46.51 28.33 14.14
C GLY A 70 46.56 27.24 15.23
N ASP A 71 45.53 27.11 16.06
CA ASP A 71 45.46 26.10 17.12
C ASP A 71 44.99 24.73 16.60
N VAL A 72 44.39 24.71 15.40
CA VAL A 72 43.95 23.50 14.67
C VAL A 72 44.82 23.23 13.45
N ILE A 73 44.97 24.18 12.52
CA ILE A 73 45.70 23.96 11.26
C ILE A 73 47.20 24.23 11.47
N GLY A 74 48.03 23.25 11.09
CA GLY A 74 49.45 23.17 11.45
C GLY A 74 49.71 22.58 12.86
N SER A 75 48.68 22.47 13.69
CA SER A 75 48.81 22.07 15.10
C SER A 75 49.07 20.56 15.30
N PRO A 76 50.03 20.17 16.16
CA PRO A 76 50.26 18.76 16.50
C PRO A 76 49.11 18.16 17.34
N SER A 77 48.21 19.00 17.87
CA SER A 77 46.99 18.58 18.58
C SER A 77 45.90 18.08 17.62
N ALA A 78 45.97 18.41 16.33
CA ALA A 78 44.95 18.06 15.33
C ALA A 78 45.51 17.16 14.19
N PRO A 79 46.13 16.00 14.49
CA PRO A 79 46.85 15.21 13.49
C PRO A 79 45.95 14.61 12.40
N PHE A 80 44.68 14.30 12.68
CA PHE A 80 43.75 13.81 11.66
C PHE A 80 43.20 14.95 10.78
N ILE A 81 42.80 16.08 11.36
CA ILE A 81 42.32 17.26 10.61
C ILE A 81 43.44 17.79 9.69
N ASN A 82 44.67 17.86 10.18
CA ASN A 82 45.82 18.20 9.33
C ASN A 82 46.05 17.16 8.22
N SER A 83 45.87 15.86 8.51
CA SER A 83 45.93 14.84 7.46
C SER A 83 44.83 15.03 6.40
N LEU A 84 43.63 15.49 6.79
CA LEU A 84 42.54 15.82 5.88
C LEU A 84 42.88 17.04 5.02
N ALA A 85 43.40 18.12 5.62
CA ALA A 85 43.83 19.33 4.92
C ALA A 85 44.89 19.05 3.83
N THR A 86 45.85 18.14 4.08
CA THR A 86 46.82 17.73 3.02
C THR A 86 46.18 17.00 1.82
N GLN A 87 44.96 16.49 1.96
CA GLN A 87 44.17 15.89 0.89
C GLN A 87 43.06 16.82 0.37
N GLY A 88 42.76 17.89 1.11
CA GLY A 88 41.66 18.84 0.93
C GLY A 88 42.13 20.24 0.55
N THR A 89 41.40 21.25 0.99
CA THR A 89 41.77 22.68 0.99
C THR A 89 41.54 23.30 2.36
N THR A 90 42.03 24.54 2.55
CA THR A 90 41.84 25.34 3.77
C THR A 90 42.12 26.83 3.49
N ILE A 91 41.51 27.72 4.26
CA ILE A 91 41.44 29.17 4.08
C ILE A 91 41.96 29.85 5.36
N PRO A 92 43.19 30.40 5.36
CA PRO A 92 43.81 31.02 6.54
C PRO A 92 43.34 32.45 6.82
N ASN A 93 42.61 33.06 5.88
CA ASN A 93 42.01 34.39 6.00
C ASN A 93 40.48 34.26 6.00
N TYR A 94 39.96 33.29 6.74
CA TYR A 94 38.52 33.13 6.95
C TYR A 94 38.15 33.92 8.21
N HIS A 95 37.51 35.07 8.02
CA HIS A 95 37.18 36.02 9.06
C HIS A 95 35.71 35.80 9.46
N SER A 96 35.46 35.10 10.57
CA SER A 96 34.08 34.84 11.00
C SER A 96 33.29 36.14 11.19
N TYR A 97 32.00 36.07 10.85
CA TYR A 97 31.10 37.22 10.84
C TYR A 97 31.14 38.03 12.14
N GLY A 98 31.08 39.35 12.02
CA GLY A 98 31.15 40.26 13.18
C GLY A 98 32.56 40.60 13.67
N ALA A 99 33.64 40.03 13.11
CA ALA A 99 35.03 40.34 13.49
C ALA A 99 35.37 41.85 13.60
N ASN A 100 34.81 42.69 12.71
CA ASN A 100 35.00 44.14 12.72
C ASN A 100 34.04 44.91 13.65
N SER A 101 33.03 44.24 14.20
CA SER A 101 32.01 44.79 15.09
C SER A 101 32.38 44.63 16.58
N PHE A 102 33.16 43.60 16.92
CA PHE A 102 33.60 43.29 18.28
C PHE A 102 35.05 43.78 18.49
N SER A 103 35.22 44.91 19.20
CA SER A 103 36.50 45.60 19.29
C SER A 103 37.48 44.97 20.28
N GLY A 104 38.31 44.03 19.82
CA GLY A 104 39.56 43.62 20.49
C GLY A 104 39.68 42.12 20.77
N ASP A 105 40.35 41.41 19.86
CA ASP A 105 40.99 40.09 20.04
C ASP A 105 40.12 38.93 20.61
N ASN A 106 38.79 39.02 20.56
CA ASN A 106 37.88 37.86 20.75
C ASN A 106 36.52 38.13 20.08
N ILE A 107 35.98 37.10 19.42
CA ILE A 107 34.65 37.10 18.78
C ILE A 107 33.58 36.44 19.68
N ASN A 108 34.02 35.86 20.80
CA ASN A 108 33.22 35.20 21.82
C ASN A 108 32.00 36.04 22.27
N GLY A 109 30.76 35.55 22.27
CA GLY A 109 30.24 34.39 21.54
C GLY A 109 29.53 34.85 20.27
N CYS A 110 29.92 34.35 19.10
CA CYS A 110 29.21 34.61 17.85
C CYS A 110 28.25 33.49 17.46
N SER A 111 28.37 32.29 18.02
CA SER A 111 27.76 31.05 17.51
C SER A 111 26.35 31.25 16.92
N ALA A 112 25.38 31.72 17.70
CA ALA A 112 24.04 31.97 17.20
C ALA A 112 24.00 32.92 15.97
N ALA A 113 24.70 34.05 16.01
CA ALA A 113 24.77 35.00 14.89
C ALA A 113 25.57 34.47 13.68
N CYS A 114 26.68 33.77 13.90
CA CYS A 114 27.55 33.22 12.85
C CYS A 114 26.86 32.07 12.11
N TYR A 115 26.19 31.15 12.82
CA TYR A 115 25.35 30.12 12.22
C TYR A 115 24.15 30.72 11.44
N VAL A 116 23.49 31.74 11.99
CA VAL A 116 22.37 32.45 11.33
C VAL A 116 22.85 33.20 10.08
N ALA A 117 24.05 33.80 10.11
CA ALA A 117 24.69 34.45 8.96
C ALA A 117 24.95 33.46 7.80
N LEU A 118 25.47 32.26 8.11
CA LEU A 118 25.76 31.23 7.11
C LEU A 118 24.53 30.67 6.41
N ILE A 119 23.37 30.60 7.09
CA ILE A 119 22.13 30.08 6.46
C ILE A 119 21.16 31.13 5.94
N SER A 120 21.32 32.43 6.27
CA SER A 120 20.36 33.49 5.89
C SER A 120 20.96 34.75 5.28
N GLY A 121 22.29 34.91 5.28
CA GLY A 121 22.95 36.11 4.77
C GLY A 121 22.77 37.35 5.64
N SER A 122 22.27 37.19 6.87
CA SER A 122 21.99 38.25 7.85
C SER A 122 22.27 37.73 9.26
N ASP A 123 22.58 38.61 10.20
CA ASP A 123 22.56 38.29 11.64
C ASP A 123 21.13 38.18 12.21
N SER A 124 20.14 38.73 11.51
CA SER A 124 18.77 38.97 12.01
C SER A 124 18.71 39.70 13.37
N GLY A 125 19.76 40.44 13.74
CA GLY A 125 19.92 41.06 15.06
C GLY A 125 20.19 40.09 16.23
N VAL A 126 20.64 38.86 15.95
CA VAL A 126 21.08 37.85 16.93
C VAL A 126 22.51 38.15 17.42
N SER A 127 22.88 37.67 18.60
CA SER A 127 24.28 37.61 19.06
C SER A 127 24.66 36.21 19.58
N ASP A 128 24.17 35.87 20.78
CA ASP A 128 24.54 34.70 21.60
C ASP A 128 23.25 34.18 22.25
N GLY A 129 22.79 33.02 21.81
CA GLY A 129 21.46 32.46 22.09
C GLY A 129 20.25 33.25 21.53
N TYR A 130 19.23 32.54 21.02
CA TYR A 130 17.91 33.11 20.75
C TYR A 130 16.78 32.07 20.84
N SER A 131 15.59 32.50 21.28
CA SER A 131 14.48 31.60 21.64
C SER A 131 13.62 31.14 20.45
N CYS A 132 12.96 32.08 19.77
CA CYS A 132 12.09 31.88 18.61
C CYS A 132 11.48 33.25 18.23
N CYS A 133 11.16 33.56 16.97
CA CYS A 133 11.52 32.87 15.74
C CYS A 133 11.90 33.94 14.70
N LEU A 134 12.99 33.73 13.99
CA LEU A 134 13.50 34.66 12.98
C LEU A 134 12.64 34.61 11.72
N THR A 135 12.51 35.77 11.07
CA THR A 135 11.69 35.96 9.88
C THR A 135 12.56 36.42 8.70
N GLY A 136 12.84 35.49 7.79
CA GLY A 136 13.64 35.71 6.60
C GLY A 136 13.65 34.44 5.75
N THR A 137 14.07 34.55 4.49
CA THR A 137 14.28 33.38 3.63
C THR A 137 15.66 32.79 3.92
N THR A 138 15.73 31.48 4.14
CA THR A 138 17.00 30.78 4.40
C THR A 138 17.53 30.09 3.14
N LEU A 139 18.74 29.54 3.21
CA LEU A 139 19.29 28.70 2.16
C LEU A 139 18.40 27.48 1.90
N VAL A 140 17.80 26.89 2.94
CA VAL A 140 16.98 25.68 2.79
C VAL A 140 15.60 25.96 2.20
N ASP A 141 14.99 27.12 2.46
CA ASP A 141 13.85 27.65 1.69
C ASP A 141 14.15 27.67 0.17
N GLN A 142 15.34 28.12 -0.19
CA GLN A 142 15.76 28.20 -1.60
C GLN A 142 16.08 26.82 -2.21
N LEU A 143 16.73 25.93 -1.45
CA LEU A 143 16.96 24.55 -1.89
C LEU A 143 15.62 23.85 -2.20
N GLN A 144 14.64 23.93 -1.29
CA GLN A 144 13.30 23.39 -1.53
C GLN A 144 12.63 24.04 -2.74
N SER A 145 12.71 25.36 -2.88
CA SER A 145 12.16 26.12 -4.02
C SER A 145 12.80 25.72 -5.37
N ALA A 146 14.05 25.27 -5.37
CA ALA A 146 14.77 24.76 -6.55
C ALA A 146 14.56 23.25 -6.79
N GLY A 147 13.80 22.56 -5.94
CA GLY A 147 13.62 21.10 -6.00
C GLY A 147 14.85 20.29 -5.55
N LEU A 148 15.74 20.92 -4.76
CA LEU A 148 16.87 20.27 -4.10
C LEU A 148 16.45 19.72 -2.73
N THR A 149 17.17 18.71 -2.28
CA THR A 149 16.89 18.00 -1.02
C THR A 149 17.90 18.39 0.06
N TRP A 150 17.44 18.56 1.30
CA TRP A 150 18.30 18.92 2.44
C TRP A 150 17.90 18.14 3.68
N GLN A 151 18.84 17.87 4.60
CA GLN A 151 18.58 17.33 5.94
C GLN A 151 19.58 17.90 6.96
N ALA A 152 19.11 18.24 8.16
CA ALA A 152 19.93 18.82 9.21
C ALA A 152 19.80 18.06 10.53
N TYR A 153 20.94 17.73 11.14
CA TYR A 153 21.05 16.87 12.32
C TYR A 153 21.77 17.58 13.46
N CYS A 154 21.22 17.52 14.66
CA CYS A 154 21.80 18.08 15.87
C CYS A 154 21.97 16.97 16.93
N GLU A 155 23.20 16.70 17.34
CA GLU A 155 23.58 15.50 18.09
C GLU A 155 22.96 15.45 19.51
N SER A 156 22.60 14.24 19.96
CA SER A 156 22.20 13.92 21.35
C SER A 156 21.09 14.78 21.97
N GLY A 157 20.14 15.27 21.18
CA GLY A 157 19.00 16.05 21.68
C GLY A 157 19.13 17.56 21.47
N CYS A 158 20.16 18.00 20.73
CA CYS A 158 20.44 19.41 20.47
C CYS A 158 20.58 20.27 21.74
N PRO A 159 21.59 20.00 22.60
CA PRO A 159 21.70 20.61 23.94
C PRO A 159 21.79 22.14 23.94
N ARG A 160 22.25 22.74 22.84
CA ARG A 160 22.34 24.18 22.60
C ARG A 160 21.14 24.78 21.87
N GLY A 161 20.30 23.96 21.25
CA GLY A 161 19.19 24.41 20.42
C GLY A 161 19.65 25.38 19.33
N ASN A 162 18.89 26.46 19.13
CA ASN A 162 19.12 27.48 18.10
C ASN A 162 20.52 28.12 18.11
N ASP A 163 21.20 28.10 19.26
CA ASP A 163 22.52 28.70 19.47
C ASP A 163 23.58 28.06 18.55
N HIS A 164 23.53 26.74 18.39
CA HIS A 164 24.44 25.96 17.51
C HIS A 164 23.65 25.23 16.38
N PHE A 165 22.38 25.57 16.17
CA PHE A 165 21.51 24.87 15.22
C PHE A 165 20.36 25.76 14.72
N PRO A 166 20.60 26.65 13.75
CA PRO A 166 19.70 27.77 13.43
C PRO A 166 18.38 27.34 12.77
N PHE A 167 18.32 26.12 12.23
CA PHE A 167 17.15 25.55 11.53
C PHE A 167 15.90 25.42 12.43
N THR A 168 16.06 25.27 13.76
CA THR A 168 14.91 25.32 14.70
C THR A 168 14.52 26.75 15.10
N GLY A 169 15.31 27.76 14.70
CA GLY A 169 15.11 29.16 15.05
C GLY A 169 14.42 30.00 13.98
N PHE A 170 14.35 29.54 12.72
CA PHE A 170 13.65 30.23 11.62
C PHE A 170 12.19 29.74 11.50
N ALA A 171 11.26 30.68 11.26
CA ALA A 171 9.83 30.38 11.22
C ALA A 171 9.39 29.50 10.03
N SER A 172 10.12 29.53 8.92
CA SER A 172 9.95 28.61 7.77
C SER A 172 10.45 27.20 8.12
N ASP A 173 11.66 27.12 8.65
CA ASP A 173 12.42 25.87 8.78
C ASP A 173 11.97 25.01 9.98
N ALA A 174 11.60 25.61 11.10
CA ALA A 174 11.51 24.93 12.41
C ALA A 174 10.49 23.78 12.52
N ASN A 175 9.58 23.62 11.55
CA ASN A 175 8.61 22.53 11.48
C ASN A 175 8.93 21.50 10.37
N SER A 176 10.11 21.60 9.73
CA SER A 176 10.52 20.73 8.64
C SER A 176 10.72 19.27 9.10
N PRO A 177 10.21 18.26 8.38
CA PRO A 177 10.44 16.85 8.69
C PRO A 177 11.90 16.41 8.43
N ASP A 178 12.69 17.25 7.78
CA ASP A 178 14.11 17.03 7.49
C ASP A 178 15.05 17.56 8.58
N ILE A 179 14.50 18.06 9.69
CA ILE A 179 15.22 18.42 10.92
C ILE A 179 15.21 17.26 11.91
N PHE A 180 16.40 16.91 12.41
CA PHE A 180 16.60 15.81 13.35
C PHE A 180 17.31 16.30 14.62
N THR A 181 16.54 16.57 15.67
CA THR A 181 17.03 17.10 16.97
C THR A 181 16.75 16.17 18.16
N GLY A 182 16.26 14.95 17.93
CA GLY A 182 15.95 13.98 18.99
C GLY A 182 17.18 13.43 19.73
N SER A 183 17.00 12.93 20.95
CA SER A 183 18.10 12.41 21.80
C SER A 183 18.83 11.18 21.25
N SER A 184 18.28 10.51 20.23
CA SER A 184 18.92 9.41 19.49
C SER A 184 19.85 9.88 18.36
N VAL A 185 19.82 11.17 18.00
CA VAL A 185 20.57 11.69 16.84
C VAL A 185 22.06 11.56 17.08
N SER A 186 22.70 10.90 16.12
CA SER A 186 24.08 10.42 16.25
C SER A 186 24.72 10.25 14.86
N THR A 187 26.05 10.19 14.84
CA THR A 187 26.84 10.04 13.61
C THR A 187 26.46 8.83 12.75
N SER A 188 25.95 7.74 13.34
CA SER A 188 25.44 6.58 12.60
C SER A 188 24.12 6.85 11.86
N GLN A 189 23.22 7.65 12.42
CA GLN A 189 21.98 8.09 11.75
C GLN A 189 22.31 9.02 10.57
N PHE A 190 23.27 9.94 10.76
CA PHE A 190 23.78 10.79 9.69
C PHE A 190 24.44 10.00 8.55
N ILE A 191 25.27 9.02 8.90
CA ILE A 191 25.90 8.10 7.94
C ILE A 191 24.85 7.23 7.23
N ALA A 192 23.69 6.93 7.83
CA ALA A 192 22.61 6.24 7.14
C ALA A 192 21.97 7.11 6.05
N ALA A 193 21.73 8.41 6.29
CA ALA A 193 21.27 9.34 5.26
C ALA A 193 22.27 9.44 4.08
N ALA A 194 23.56 9.58 4.39
CA ALA A 194 24.66 9.55 3.42
C ALA A 194 24.91 8.18 2.75
N ASN A 195 24.20 7.13 3.14
CA ASN A 195 24.21 5.81 2.48
C ASN A 195 22.88 5.47 1.79
N SER A 196 21.90 6.37 1.80
CA SER A 196 20.60 6.15 1.16
C SER A 196 20.72 6.07 -0.38
N ALA A 197 19.66 5.58 -1.04
CA ALA A 197 19.63 5.43 -2.50
C ALA A 197 19.55 6.76 -3.26
N SER A 198 19.09 7.83 -2.57
CA SER A 198 19.01 9.20 -3.06
C SER A 198 19.44 10.14 -1.93
N PRO A 199 20.75 10.29 -1.66
CA PRO A 199 21.24 11.10 -0.55
C PRO A 199 20.95 12.59 -0.76
N PRO A 200 20.68 13.38 0.31
CA PRO A 200 20.33 14.79 0.17
C PRO A 200 21.43 15.63 -0.50
N ASN A 201 21.05 16.70 -1.19
CA ASN A 201 21.98 17.66 -1.79
C ASN A 201 22.69 18.51 -0.72
N PHE A 202 22.05 18.75 0.42
CA PHE A 202 22.62 19.46 1.57
C PHE A 202 22.46 18.61 2.83
N LEU A 203 23.56 18.30 3.50
CA LEU A 203 23.59 17.58 4.77
C LEU A 203 24.31 18.41 5.82
N TRP A 204 23.64 18.71 6.93
CA TRP A 204 24.23 19.44 8.07
C TRP A 204 24.33 18.54 9.31
N PHE A 205 25.44 18.62 10.04
CA PHE A 205 25.61 17.99 11.34
C PHE A 205 26.25 18.95 12.36
N THR A 206 25.53 19.25 13.45
CA THR A 206 26.08 19.90 14.65
C THR A 206 26.39 18.81 15.70
N PRO A 207 27.67 18.55 16.04
CA PRO A 207 28.06 17.73 17.19
C PRO A 207 27.83 18.47 18.51
N THR A 208 27.77 17.74 19.63
CA THR A 208 27.71 18.37 20.96
C THR A 208 29.01 19.06 21.37
N ASP A 209 28.94 19.95 22.37
CA ASP A 209 30.04 20.73 22.97
C ASP A 209 31.24 19.83 23.41
N ASN A 210 30.96 18.56 23.72
CA ASN A 210 31.96 17.55 24.12
C ASN A 210 32.70 16.91 22.92
N HIS A 211 32.35 17.29 21.69
CA HIS A 211 32.84 16.74 20.43
C HIS A 211 33.31 17.82 19.43
N ASN A 212 32.63 18.98 19.41
CA ASN A 212 32.78 20.04 18.39
C ASN A 212 33.94 21.04 18.62
N MET A 213 34.69 20.95 19.72
CA MET A 213 35.75 21.88 20.18
C MET A 213 35.32 23.10 21.02
N HIS A 214 34.05 23.19 21.44
CA HIS A 214 33.60 24.20 22.42
C HIS A 214 34.10 23.88 23.85
N ASP A 215 33.66 22.76 24.42
CA ASP A 215 33.99 22.36 25.81
C ASP A 215 35.13 21.33 25.87
N ASN A 216 35.65 20.87 24.73
CA ASN A 216 36.70 19.86 24.65
C ASN A 216 37.93 20.35 23.86
N SER A 217 39.12 19.92 24.27
CA SER A 217 40.36 20.32 23.58
C SER A 217 40.40 19.88 22.11
N VAL A 218 41.16 20.59 21.28
CA VAL A 218 41.45 20.24 19.88
C VAL A 218 41.77 18.75 19.68
N SER A 219 42.59 18.15 20.55
CA SER A 219 42.94 16.72 20.51
C SER A 219 41.75 15.76 20.70
N SER A 220 40.71 16.20 21.39
CA SER A 220 39.46 15.45 21.59
C SER A 220 38.54 15.56 20.37
N GLY A 221 38.39 16.77 19.80
CA GLY A 221 37.63 16.98 18.57
C GLY A 221 38.27 16.32 17.35
N ASP A 222 39.60 16.32 17.23
CA ASP A 222 40.34 15.58 16.20
C ASP A 222 40.10 14.07 16.30
N ALA A 223 40.12 13.52 17.51
CA ALA A 223 39.82 12.11 17.75
C ALA A 223 38.35 11.75 17.46
N TYR A 224 37.40 12.65 17.73
CA TYR A 224 36.00 12.51 17.36
C TYR A 224 35.82 12.52 15.83
N LEU A 225 36.31 13.56 15.15
CA LEU A 225 36.24 13.69 13.69
C LEU A 225 36.93 12.53 12.99
N LYS A 226 38.08 12.06 13.49
CA LYS A 226 38.74 10.84 12.97
C LYS A 226 37.80 9.64 13.01
N LYS A 227 37.15 9.40 14.15
CA LYS A 227 36.23 8.28 14.34
C LYS A 227 34.97 8.41 13.45
N PHE A 228 34.43 9.62 13.32
CA PHE A 228 33.25 9.91 12.50
C PHE A 228 33.55 9.77 10.99
N LEU A 229 34.61 10.44 10.52
CA LEU A 229 34.94 10.53 9.10
C LEU A 229 35.67 9.30 8.56
N ALA A 230 36.61 8.71 9.31
CA ALA A 230 37.46 7.61 8.85
C ALA A 230 37.40 6.33 9.70
N GLY A 231 36.77 6.37 10.88
CA GLY A 231 36.68 5.24 11.81
C GLY A 231 38.07 4.84 12.34
N ASN A 232 38.44 3.58 12.11
CA ASN A 232 39.78 3.06 12.43
C ASN A 232 40.78 3.26 11.27
N GLY A 233 40.37 3.91 10.19
CA GLY A 233 41.14 4.07 8.96
C GLY A 233 41.95 5.37 8.87
N THR A 234 42.14 5.82 7.62
CA THR A 234 42.75 7.12 7.26
C THR A 234 41.80 7.89 6.33
N VAL A 235 42.11 9.14 6.00
CA VAL A 235 41.33 9.94 5.02
C VAL A 235 41.19 9.24 3.65
N LEU A 236 42.26 8.57 3.18
CA LEU A 236 42.26 7.85 1.89
C LEU A 236 41.68 6.44 2.01
N THR A 237 41.90 5.79 3.16
CA THR A 237 41.44 4.43 3.48
C THR A 237 40.53 4.39 4.73
N PRO A 238 39.38 5.10 4.73
CA PRO A 238 38.40 5.06 5.81
C PRO A 238 37.76 3.67 5.91
N THR A 239 37.41 3.26 7.14
CA THR A 239 36.77 1.96 7.39
C THR A 239 35.26 2.03 7.17
N SER A 240 34.64 0.92 6.75
CA SER A 240 33.18 0.81 6.62
C SER A 240 32.45 1.26 7.91
N GLY A 241 31.33 1.95 7.76
CA GLY A 241 30.60 2.58 8.88
C GLY A 241 31.14 3.96 9.32
N SER A 242 32.07 4.56 8.58
CA SER A 242 32.49 5.97 8.72
C SER A 242 32.06 6.80 7.50
N LEU A 243 31.98 8.12 7.64
CA LEU A 243 31.36 8.99 6.65
C LEU A 243 32.09 9.01 5.30
N LEU A 244 33.43 9.05 5.28
CA LEU A 244 34.21 8.99 4.04
C LEU A 244 34.19 7.59 3.38
N ALA A 245 33.60 6.59 4.03
CA ALA A 245 33.33 5.27 3.48
C ALA A 245 31.88 5.08 3.00
N SER A 246 31.00 6.09 3.16
CA SER A 246 29.61 6.06 2.70
C SER A 246 29.47 6.08 1.17
N SER A 247 28.32 5.65 0.64
CA SER A 247 28.04 5.72 -0.80
C SER A 247 28.16 7.16 -1.34
N LEU A 248 27.79 8.17 -0.55
CA LEU A 248 27.91 9.58 -0.90
C LEU A 248 29.36 10.02 -1.21
N PHE A 249 30.38 9.47 -0.53
CA PHE A 249 31.80 9.75 -0.79
C PHE A 249 32.51 8.68 -1.64
N ARG A 250 31.84 7.55 -1.94
CA ARG A 250 32.44 6.43 -2.69
C ARG A 250 31.82 6.19 -4.07
N ASN A 251 30.66 6.76 -4.37
CA ASN A 251 30.06 6.72 -5.70
C ASN A 251 30.77 7.71 -6.64
N SER A 252 31.42 7.21 -7.68
CA SER A 252 32.12 8.03 -8.69
C SER A 252 31.19 8.91 -9.55
N GLN A 253 29.88 8.79 -9.40
CA GLN A 253 28.88 9.64 -10.05
C GLN A 253 28.50 10.88 -9.23
N TYR A 254 28.96 11.00 -7.98
CA TYR A 254 28.71 12.15 -7.11
C TYR A 254 29.97 12.99 -6.89
N ARG A 255 29.87 14.30 -7.03
CA ARG A 255 30.85 15.26 -6.53
C ARG A 255 30.38 15.77 -5.17
N THR A 256 30.75 15.08 -4.11
CA THR A 256 30.43 15.48 -2.73
C THR A 256 31.53 16.34 -2.15
N LEU A 257 31.15 17.51 -1.63
CA LEU A 257 32.00 18.41 -0.87
C LEU A 257 31.77 18.18 0.63
N LEU A 258 32.77 17.69 1.35
CA LEU A 258 32.84 17.83 2.80
C LEU A 258 33.34 19.24 3.11
N TYR A 259 32.70 19.92 4.05
CA TYR A 259 33.14 21.18 4.63
C TYR A 259 33.15 21.04 6.15
N LEU A 260 34.34 21.11 6.75
CA LEU A 260 34.49 21.33 8.18
C LEU A 260 34.61 22.85 8.37
N TRP A 261 33.67 23.43 9.10
CA TRP A 261 33.55 24.87 9.32
C TRP A 261 33.56 25.14 10.83
N TRP A 262 34.37 26.09 11.27
CA TRP A 262 34.31 26.65 12.62
C TRP A 262 33.54 27.96 12.59
N ASP A 263 32.66 28.14 13.57
CA ASP A 263 31.71 29.24 13.63
C ASP A 263 32.37 30.59 13.97
N GLU A 264 33.19 30.65 15.00
CA GLU A 264 33.81 31.86 15.54
C GLU A 264 35.35 31.83 15.56
N TYR A 265 35.95 32.94 16.00
CA TYR A 265 37.36 33.37 15.85
C TYR A 265 37.72 34.03 14.51
N ASP A 266 38.75 34.89 14.55
CA ASP A 266 39.38 35.50 13.38
C ASP A 266 40.90 35.27 13.41
N PRO A 267 41.49 34.57 12.43
CA PRO A 267 40.80 33.70 11.46
C PRO A 267 40.30 32.40 12.12
N SER A 268 39.15 31.88 11.68
CA SER A 268 38.59 30.60 12.15
C SER A 268 39.06 29.42 11.28
N PRO A 269 39.24 28.21 11.86
CA PRO A 269 39.65 27.04 11.10
C PRO A 269 38.59 26.56 10.11
N ASN A 270 39.05 25.91 9.05
CA ASN A 270 38.18 25.29 8.06
C ASN A 270 38.98 24.24 7.26
N VAL A 271 38.31 23.19 6.80
CA VAL A 271 38.88 22.20 5.88
C VAL A 271 37.81 21.70 4.92
N GLU A 272 38.01 21.92 3.62
CA GLU A 272 37.15 21.35 2.58
C GLU A 272 37.78 20.09 1.97
N TYR A 273 36.99 19.08 1.62
CA TYR A 273 37.49 17.83 1.05
C TYR A 273 36.49 17.21 0.06
N GLY A 274 37.00 16.77 -1.09
CA GLY A 274 36.19 16.15 -2.13
C GLY A 274 36.99 15.84 -3.40
N SER A 275 36.32 15.38 -4.44
CA SER A 275 36.93 15.09 -5.75
C SER A 275 37.12 16.33 -6.63
N MET A 276 36.45 17.44 -6.31
CA MET A 276 36.45 18.70 -7.07
C MET A 276 37.46 19.74 -6.57
N ILE A 277 37.99 19.60 -5.35
CA ILE A 277 38.85 20.61 -4.72
C ILE A 277 40.31 20.50 -5.18
N ARG A 278 41.09 21.57 -4.98
CA ARG A 278 42.53 21.63 -5.26
C ARG A 278 43.31 20.97 -4.12
N LYS A 279 43.40 19.65 -4.13
CA LYS A 279 44.12 18.86 -3.11
C LYS A 279 45.45 19.49 -2.68
N GLY A 280 45.56 19.82 -1.38
CA GLY A 280 46.72 20.41 -0.73
C GLY A 280 46.88 21.91 -0.96
N TYR A 281 45.83 22.62 -1.40
CA TYR A 281 45.86 24.07 -1.62
C TYR A 281 45.37 24.86 -0.40
N THR A 282 46.09 25.94 -0.09
CA THR A 282 45.73 26.93 0.91
C THR A 282 45.31 28.20 0.16
N SER A 283 44.12 28.73 0.46
CA SER A 283 43.64 29.97 -0.15
C SER A 283 44.50 31.16 0.29
N SER A 284 44.46 32.24 -0.49
CA SER A 284 44.99 33.56 -0.12
C SER A 284 43.95 34.68 -0.30
N ALA A 285 42.68 34.31 -0.46
CA ALA A 285 41.55 35.23 -0.49
C ALA A 285 40.94 35.35 0.91
N ASN A 286 40.30 36.49 1.18
CA ASN A 286 39.61 36.74 2.43
C ASN A 286 38.14 36.33 2.27
N TYR A 287 37.63 35.52 3.19
CA TYR A 287 36.28 34.93 3.14
C TYR A 287 35.58 34.98 4.50
N ASP A 288 34.27 34.78 4.51
CA ASP A 288 33.35 34.84 5.65
C ASP A 288 32.13 33.92 5.43
N GLU A 289 31.20 33.85 6.39
CA GLU A 289 29.93 33.08 6.32
C GLU A 289 29.14 33.40 5.05
N PHE A 290 29.12 34.68 4.65
CA PHE A 290 28.41 35.13 3.46
C PHE A 290 29.09 34.67 2.17
N SER A 291 30.41 34.53 2.17
CA SER A 291 31.21 33.97 1.07
C SER A 291 30.95 32.47 0.91
N SER A 292 30.80 31.75 2.03
CA SER A 292 30.43 30.33 2.09
C SER A 292 28.98 30.09 1.65
N LEU A 293 28.04 30.93 2.09
CA LEU A 293 26.67 30.96 1.58
C LEU A 293 26.65 31.24 0.08
N ARG A 294 27.41 32.25 -0.37
CA ARG A 294 27.47 32.63 -1.80
C ARG A 294 28.10 31.55 -2.69
N MET A 295 28.99 30.72 -2.16
CA MET A 295 29.46 29.51 -2.83
C MET A 295 28.31 28.53 -3.10
N MET A 296 27.46 28.25 -2.10
CA MET A 296 26.33 27.32 -2.23
C MET A 296 25.24 27.87 -3.17
N GLU A 297 24.90 29.14 -3.06
CA GLU A 297 23.98 29.84 -3.97
C GLU A 297 24.46 29.75 -5.43
N ASN A 298 25.72 30.12 -5.69
CA ASN A 298 26.30 30.07 -7.03
C ASN A 298 26.43 28.61 -7.54
N ASN A 299 26.62 27.63 -6.67
CA ASN A 299 26.73 26.23 -7.05
C ASN A 299 25.42 25.70 -7.68
N TRP A 300 24.26 26.05 -7.13
CA TRP A 300 22.96 25.60 -7.65
C TRP A 300 22.18 26.67 -8.42
N ASN A 301 22.80 27.82 -8.71
CA ASN A 301 22.15 28.97 -9.36
C ASN A 301 20.88 29.43 -8.61
N LEU A 302 21.02 29.58 -7.29
CA LEU A 302 19.98 30.09 -6.41
C LEU A 302 20.00 31.64 -6.36
N GLY A 303 19.09 32.25 -5.60
CA GLY A 303 19.02 33.69 -5.42
C GLY A 303 19.91 34.17 -4.27
N THR A 304 20.56 35.33 -4.38
CA THR A 304 21.45 35.80 -3.31
C THR A 304 20.70 36.34 -2.10
N LEU A 305 20.92 35.76 -0.92
CA LEU A 305 20.35 36.18 0.36
C LEU A 305 21.12 37.34 1.02
N VAL A 306 20.46 38.50 1.09
CA VAL A 306 20.88 39.68 1.88
C VAL A 306 22.36 40.06 1.65
N SER A 307 23.28 39.68 2.53
CA SER A 307 24.70 40.07 2.45
C SER A 307 25.51 39.23 1.46
N SER A 308 25.12 37.97 1.21
CA SER A 308 25.80 37.07 0.24
C SER A 308 25.83 37.66 -1.17
N ALA A 309 24.87 38.54 -1.50
CA ALA A 309 24.80 39.31 -2.73
C ALA A 309 26.08 40.09 -3.03
N ASN A 310 26.77 40.59 -2.00
CA ASN A 310 28.00 41.38 -2.09
C ASN A 310 29.27 40.60 -1.70
N ALA A 311 29.13 39.39 -1.15
CA ALA A 311 30.26 38.57 -0.71
C ALA A 311 31.07 37.98 -1.89
N LEU A 312 32.36 37.75 -1.66
CA LEU A 312 33.24 37.11 -2.63
C LEU A 312 32.99 35.58 -2.58
N PRO A 313 32.54 34.91 -3.66
CA PRO A 313 32.29 33.47 -3.57
C PRO A 313 33.58 32.68 -3.29
N VAL A 314 33.53 31.77 -2.32
CA VAL A 314 34.55 30.73 -2.13
C VAL A 314 34.61 29.91 -3.41
N SER A 315 35.71 30.05 -4.15
CA SER A 315 35.78 29.58 -5.54
C SER A 315 37.19 29.22 -6.02
N ASP A 316 38.22 29.81 -5.43
CA ASP A 316 39.62 29.48 -5.71
C ASP A 316 40.01 28.09 -5.18
N ILE A 317 39.28 27.53 -4.20
CA ILE A 317 39.48 26.17 -3.69
C ILE A 317 39.18 25.07 -4.73
N PHE A 318 38.37 25.37 -5.77
CA PHE A 318 37.96 24.38 -6.76
C PHE A 318 39.00 24.18 -7.86
N GLY A 319 39.20 22.93 -8.25
CA GLY A 319 40.10 22.55 -9.34
C GLY A 319 39.48 22.77 -10.71
N THR A 320 40.25 22.47 -11.76
CA THR A 320 39.68 22.25 -13.09
C THR A 320 38.79 21.02 -13.04
N ILE A 321 37.47 21.23 -12.98
CA ILE A 321 36.49 20.13 -13.00
C ILE A 321 36.66 19.35 -14.30
N GLY A 322 37.19 18.13 -14.22
CA GLY A 322 37.05 17.17 -15.31
C GLY A 322 35.58 16.78 -15.45
N PRO A 323 35.07 16.50 -16.67
CA PRO A 323 33.73 15.96 -16.80
C PRO A 323 33.59 14.69 -15.95
N LEU A 324 32.41 14.48 -15.35
CA LEU A 324 32.10 13.31 -14.54
C LEU A 324 32.58 12.02 -15.24
N PRO A 325 33.10 11.00 -14.52
CA PRO A 325 33.58 9.78 -15.15
C PRO A 325 32.53 9.19 -16.10
N LEU A 326 32.96 8.83 -17.32
CA LEU A 326 32.08 8.22 -18.32
C LEU A 326 31.33 7.04 -17.71
N SER A 327 30.02 7.05 -17.88
CA SER A 327 29.08 6.06 -17.39
C SER A 327 28.26 5.53 -18.56
N ALA A 328 27.86 4.27 -18.49
CA ALA A 328 27.11 3.60 -19.55
C ALA A 328 25.95 2.80 -18.96
N SER A 329 24.84 2.78 -19.66
CA SER A 329 23.72 1.85 -19.45
C SER A 329 22.95 1.66 -20.75
N PHE A 330 21.94 0.79 -20.77
CA PHE A 330 21.07 0.64 -21.95
C PHE A 330 19.64 0.25 -21.58
N THR A 331 18.74 0.50 -22.52
CA THR A 331 17.42 -0.14 -22.57
C THR A 331 17.44 -1.29 -23.60
N LEU A 332 16.69 -2.35 -23.30
CA LEU A 332 16.38 -3.43 -24.25
C LEU A 332 14.88 -3.52 -24.50
N LEU A 333 14.49 -3.88 -25.73
CA LEU A 333 13.09 -4.12 -26.10
C LEU A 333 12.98 -5.32 -27.04
N PRO A 334 12.06 -6.27 -26.82
CA PRO A 334 11.23 -6.43 -25.61
C PRO A 334 12.05 -6.87 -24.39
N PHE A 335 11.63 -6.46 -23.18
CA PHE A 335 12.31 -6.81 -21.91
C PHE A 335 12.31 -8.32 -21.58
N THR A 336 11.39 -9.08 -22.17
CA THR A 336 11.26 -10.55 -22.02
C THR A 336 11.49 -11.25 -23.37
N PRO A 337 12.73 -11.23 -23.89
CA PRO A 337 13.01 -11.68 -25.25
C PRO A 337 12.85 -13.19 -25.45
N ILE A 338 12.26 -13.56 -26.59
CA ILE A 338 11.98 -14.95 -26.97
C ILE A 338 12.94 -15.42 -28.06
N VAL A 339 13.19 -16.73 -28.14
CA VAL A 339 14.10 -17.32 -29.12
C VAL A 339 13.65 -17.03 -30.56
N ASN A 340 14.62 -16.66 -31.42
CA ASN A 340 14.43 -16.18 -32.80
C ASN A 340 13.65 -14.87 -32.97
N ALA A 341 13.38 -14.11 -31.90
CA ALA A 341 12.91 -12.73 -32.01
C ALA A 341 14.08 -11.73 -31.98
N THR A 342 13.98 -10.68 -32.77
CA THR A 342 14.96 -9.59 -32.78
C THR A 342 14.74 -8.66 -31.58
N ILE A 343 15.75 -8.49 -30.74
CA ILE A 343 15.80 -7.43 -29.73
C ILE A 343 16.35 -6.14 -30.34
N SER A 344 15.87 -5.00 -29.84
CA SER A 344 16.45 -3.69 -30.05
C SER A 344 17.12 -3.20 -28.77
N LEU A 345 18.29 -2.60 -28.90
CA LEU A 345 19.13 -2.13 -27.81
C LEU A 345 19.50 -0.65 -28.03
N THR A 346 19.37 0.17 -26.99
CA THR A 346 19.71 1.60 -27.04
C THR A 346 20.64 1.97 -25.90
N ALA A 347 21.87 2.34 -26.24
CA ALA A 347 22.86 2.82 -25.30
C ALA A 347 22.56 4.25 -24.82
N ILE A 348 22.84 4.45 -23.54
CA ILE A 348 22.81 5.70 -22.81
C ILE A 348 24.23 5.89 -22.24
N ALA A 349 24.80 7.07 -22.44
CA ALA A 349 26.06 7.46 -21.82
C ALA A 349 25.97 8.87 -21.25
N SER A 350 26.64 9.09 -20.13
CA SER A 350 26.66 10.32 -19.35
C SER A 350 28.01 10.48 -18.67
N GLY A 351 28.48 11.71 -18.48
CA GLY A 351 29.88 11.95 -18.15
C GLY A 351 30.82 11.69 -19.36
N GLY A 352 32.11 11.91 -19.17
CA GLY A 352 33.10 11.88 -20.24
C GLY A 352 33.02 13.08 -21.19
N VAL A 353 33.76 13.01 -22.29
CA VAL A 353 33.81 14.05 -23.34
C VAL A 353 33.07 13.59 -24.60
N PRO A 354 31.87 14.11 -24.93
CA PRO A 354 31.19 13.84 -26.20
C PRO A 354 32.04 14.22 -27.43
N PRO A 355 31.91 13.52 -28.58
CA PRO A 355 30.94 12.46 -28.86
C PRO A 355 31.31 11.08 -28.28
N TYR A 356 30.28 10.27 -28.02
CA TYR A 356 30.45 8.89 -27.57
C TYR A 356 30.41 7.89 -28.72
N THR A 357 31.16 6.80 -28.60
CA THR A 357 31.06 5.61 -29.45
C THR A 357 30.69 4.38 -28.62
N TYR A 358 30.13 3.36 -29.25
CA TYR A 358 29.52 2.22 -28.54
C TYR A 358 29.81 0.90 -29.25
N SER A 359 30.15 -0.13 -28.48
CA SER A 359 30.31 -1.51 -28.94
C SER A 359 29.58 -2.47 -28.00
N TRP A 360 29.13 -3.59 -28.54
CA TRP A 360 28.26 -4.54 -27.87
C TRP A 360 28.80 -5.96 -28.04
N ASN A 361 28.77 -6.76 -26.98
CA ASN A 361 28.95 -8.20 -27.02
C ASN A 361 27.66 -8.85 -26.50
N PHE A 362 27.02 -9.67 -27.34
CA PHE A 362 25.71 -10.23 -27.04
C PHE A 362 25.78 -11.50 -26.15
N GLY A 363 26.99 -12.00 -25.88
CA GLY A 363 27.23 -13.14 -24.97
C GLY A 363 27.01 -14.53 -25.60
N ASP A 364 26.60 -14.60 -26.86
CA ASP A 364 26.48 -15.84 -27.67
C ASP A 364 27.61 -16.01 -28.69
N GLY A 365 28.55 -15.06 -28.74
CA GLY A 365 29.65 -14.99 -29.71
C GLY A 365 29.46 -13.91 -30.79
N ALA A 366 28.26 -13.33 -30.92
CA ALA A 366 28.02 -12.19 -31.79
C ALA A 366 28.30 -10.84 -31.11
N SER A 367 28.54 -9.81 -31.91
CA SER A 367 28.84 -8.45 -31.48
C SER A 367 28.17 -7.41 -32.38
N GLY A 368 28.06 -6.17 -31.86
CA GLY A 368 27.45 -5.03 -32.57
C GLY A 368 28.11 -3.72 -32.23
N THR A 369 27.73 -2.64 -32.92
CA THR A 369 28.27 -1.29 -32.71
C THR A 369 27.18 -0.22 -32.90
N GLY A 370 27.45 0.99 -32.39
CA GLY A 370 26.56 2.14 -32.52
C GLY A 370 25.60 2.31 -31.32
N ARG A 371 25.03 3.52 -31.18
CA ARG A 371 24.16 3.87 -30.05
C ARG A 371 22.89 3.03 -30.02
N THR A 372 22.35 2.71 -31.18
CA THR A 372 21.28 1.72 -31.34
C THR A 372 21.82 0.52 -32.10
N THR A 373 21.45 -0.67 -31.66
CA THR A 373 21.78 -1.93 -32.35
C THR A 373 20.65 -2.94 -32.19
N THR A 374 20.66 -4.01 -32.97
CA THR A 374 19.71 -5.12 -32.87
C THR A 374 20.43 -6.46 -32.86
N HIS A 375 19.82 -7.47 -32.23
CA HIS A 375 20.36 -8.83 -32.21
C HIS A 375 19.24 -9.88 -32.20
N THR A 376 19.52 -11.13 -32.57
CA THR A 376 18.53 -12.22 -32.58
C THR A 376 19.18 -13.52 -32.09
N TYR A 377 18.82 -13.94 -30.87
CA TYR A 377 19.33 -15.17 -30.28
C TYR A 377 18.58 -16.41 -30.83
N THR A 378 19.31 -17.36 -31.42
CA THR A 378 18.73 -18.56 -32.05
C THR A 378 18.50 -19.73 -31.08
N ALA A 379 18.98 -19.64 -29.84
CA ALA A 379 18.81 -20.64 -28.79
C ALA A 379 18.30 -20.03 -27.48
N VAL A 380 17.55 -20.82 -26.71
CA VAL A 380 17.12 -20.50 -25.35
C VAL A 380 18.29 -20.61 -24.37
N GLY A 381 18.38 -19.67 -23.42
CA GLY A 381 19.50 -19.60 -22.48
C GLY A 381 19.57 -18.29 -21.72
N ASN A 382 20.58 -18.16 -20.85
CA ASN A 382 20.95 -16.91 -20.21
C ASN A 382 22.25 -16.40 -20.86
N TYR A 383 22.25 -15.16 -21.32
CA TYR A 383 23.39 -14.53 -21.99
C TYR A 383 23.87 -13.32 -21.22
N SER A 384 25.18 -13.07 -21.22
CA SER A 384 25.78 -11.88 -20.60
C SER A 384 25.91 -10.80 -21.67
N LEU A 385 24.93 -9.91 -21.73
CA LEU A 385 24.93 -8.77 -22.65
C LEU A 385 25.80 -7.65 -22.09
N ILE A 386 26.83 -7.25 -22.83
CA ILE A 386 27.81 -6.24 -22.42
C ILE A 386 27.76 -5.07 -23.42
N LEU A 387 27.54 -3.87 -22.90
CA LEU A 387 27.79 -2.60 -23.58
C LEU A 387 29.15 -2.05 -23.12
N THR A 388 29.98 -1.65 -24.07
CA THR A 388 31.14 -0.78 -23.82
C THR A 388 30.93 0.54 -24.55
N ALA A 389 30.89 1.65 -23.81
CA ALA A 389 30.91 3.00 -24.34
C ALA A 389 32.30 3.62 -24.20
N HIS A 390 32.71 4.39 -25.19
CA HIS A 390 33.90 5.23 -25.15
C HIS A 390 33.54 6.69 -25.42
N ASP A 391 34.33 7.61 -24.90
CA ASP A 391 34.24 9.04 -25.18
C ASP A 391 35.39 9.53 -26.09
N SER A 392 35.39 10.80 -26.50
CA SER A 392 36.44 11.34 -27.37
C SER A 392 37.76 11.64 -26.65
N ALA A 393 37.80 11.54 -25.32
CA ALA A 393 39.01 11.66 -24.50
C ALA A 393 39.63 10.28 -24.17
N SER A 394 39.16 9.20 -24.82
CA SER A 394 39.56 7.80 -24.56
C SER A 394 39.12 7.26 -23.19
N GLY A 395 38.15 7.90 -22.55
CA GLY A 395 37.39 7.31 -21.45
C GLY A 395 36.64 6.05 -21.90
N SER A 396 36.39 5.14 -20.96
CA SER A 396 35.76 3.84 -21.24
C SER A 396 34.85 3.43 -20.09
N ALA A 397 33.62 3.06 -20.41
CA ALA A 397 32.61 2.60 -19.46
C ALA A 397 32.01 1.27 -19.94
N VAL A 398 31.86 0.31 -19.02
CA VAL A 398 31.33 -1.02 -19.32
C VAL A 398 30.10 -1.28 -18.46
N PHE A 399 29.00 -1.71 -19.09
CA PHE A 399 27.75 -2.07 -18.43
C PHE A 399 27.31 -3.46 -18.87
N THR A 400 27.09 -4.35 -17.89
CA THR A 400 26.77 -5.77 -18.11
C THR A 400 25.40 -6.09 -17.54
N GLN A 401 24.56 -6.77 -18.31
CA GLN A 401 23.24 -7.21 -17.90
C GLN A 401 22.98 -8.66 -18.34
N ALA A 402 22.39 -9.46 -17.47
CA ALA A 402 21.96 -10.82 -17.82
C ALA A 402 20.64 -10.77 -18.60
N VAL A 403 20.62 -11.36 -19.80
CA VAL A 403 19.42 -11.47 -20.65
C VAL A 403 19.00 -12.93 -20.73
N ARG A 404 17.75 -13.23 -20.33
CA ARG A 404 17.18 -14.58 -20.41
C ARG A 404 16.30 -14.73 -21.64
N ILE A 405 16.73 -15.56 -22.58
CA ILE A 405 15.99 -15.91 -23.79
C ILE A 405 15.10 -17.11 -23.51
N VAL A 406 13.78 -16.90 -23.60
CA VAL A 406 12.76 -17.90 -23.30
C VAL A 406 12.24 -18.57 -24.59
N PRO A 407 11.71 -19.81 -24.53
CA PRO A 407 11.14 -20.44 -25.72
C PRO A 407 9.91 -19.69 -26.23
N ILE A 408 9.66 -19.78 -27.54
CA ILE A 408 8.34 -19.42 -28.09
C ILE A 408 7.32 -20.36 -27.44
N LEU A 409 6.38 -19.79 -26.67
CA LEU A 409 5.31 -20.56 -26.04
C LEU A 409 4.44 -21.24 -27.13
N PRO A 410 3.82 -22.39 -26.83
CA PRO A 410 2.80 -22.97 -27.70
C PRO A 410 1.73 -21.93 -28.06
N LEU A 411 1.21 -21.97 -29.28
CA LEU A 411 0.10 -21.11 -29.68
C LEU A 411 -1.13 -21.43 -28.81
N ALA A 412 -1.70 -20.40 -28.20
CA ALA A 412 -2.93 -20.44 -27.43
C ALA A 412 -3.90 -19.38 -27.99
N ALA A 413 -5.18 -19.73 -27.99
CA ALA A 413 -6.29 -18.88 -28.38
C ALA A 413 -7.20 -18.64 -27.17
N SER A 414 -7.73 -17.43 -27.05
CA SER A 414 -8.86 -17.09 -26.18
C SER A 414 -9.62 -15.92 -26.80
N PHE A 415 -10.79 -15.59 -26.26
CA PHE A 415 -11.50 -14.37 -26.66
C PHE A 415 -12.23 -13.74 -25.49
N THR A 416 -12.72 -12.52 -25.70
CA THR A 416 -13.73 -11.89 -24.85
C THR A 416 -14.97 -11.59 -25.68
N ALA A 417 -16.14 -11.63 -25.05
CA ALA A 417 -17.39 -11.13 -25.60
C ALA A 417 -17.75 -9.80 -24.92
N SER A 418 -18.28 -8.84 -25.68
CA SER A 418 -18.74 -7.55 -25.17
C SER A 418 -20.14 -7.22 -25.74
N PRO A 419 -21.18 -7.08 -24.90
CA PRO A 419 -21.18 -7.42 -23.47
C PRO A 419 -20.96 -8.93 -23.23
N THR A 420 -20.44 -9.29 -22.07
CA THR A 420 -20.15 -10.69 -21.70
C THR A 420 -21.43 -11.52 -21.50
N ILE A 421 -22.51 -10.86 -21.09
CA ILE A 421 -23.85 -11.43 -20.91
C ILE A 421 -24.81 -10.49 -21.68
N PRO A 422 -25.09 -10.76 -22.96
CA PRO A 422 -26.00 -9.97 -23.78
C PRO A 422 -27.47 -10.35 -23.57
N ASP A 423 -28.35 -9.40 -23.87
CA ASP A 423 -29.77 -9.65 -24.09
C ASP A 423 -30.04 -10.17 -25.52
N ALA A 424 -31.10 -10.97 -25.70
CA ALA A 424 -31.50 -11.45 -27.02
C ALA A 424 -31.83 -10.29 -27.98
N GLY A 425 -31.27 -10.36 -29.19
CA GLY A 425 -31.25 -9.29 -30.19
C GLY A 425 -30.06 -8.31 -30.06
N GLN A 426 -29.40 -8.22 -28.90
CA GLN A 426 -28.27 -7.30 -28.69
C GLN A 426 -27.03 -7.75 -29.47
N THR A 427 -26.36 -6.80 -30.12
CA THR A 427 -25.13 -7.08 -30.89
C THR A 427 -23.95 -7.33 -29.95
N VAL A 428 -23.48 -8.58 -29.93
CA VAL A 428 -22.27 -8.98 -29.21
C VAL A 428 -21.05 -8.74 -30.09
N THR A 429 -19.96 -8.24 -29.53
CA THR A 429 -18.66 -8.10 -30.21
C THR A 429 -17.63 -9.00 -29.56
N PHE A 430 -17.08 -9.93 -30.33
CA PHE A 430 -16.04 -10.86 -29.92
C PHE A 430 -14.66 -10.36 -30.32
N THR A 431 -13.73 -10.34 -29.37
CA THR A 431 -12.34 -9.92 -29.59
C THR A 431 -11.40 -11.07 -29.25
N ALA A 432 -10.71 -11.60 -30.25
CA ALA A 432 -9.76 -12.68 -30.08
C ALA A 432 -8.43 -12.18 -29.49
N THR A 433 -7.85 -12.99 -28.61
CA THR A 433 -6.48 -12.88 -28.12
C THR A 433 -5.68 -14.10 -28.55
N ALA A 434 -4.44 -13.89 -28.98
CA ALA A 434 -3.52 -14.92 -29.44
C ALA A 434 -2.18 -14.78 -28.71
N LEU A 435 -1.75 -15.85 -28.04
CA LEU A 435 -0.52 -15.90 -27.25
C LEU A 435 0.38 -17.04 -27.73
N GLY A 436 1.70 -16.85 -27.70
CA GLY A 436 2.64 -17.82 -28.25
C GLY A 436 2.54 -17.99 -29.77
N GLY A 437 3.19 -19.03 -30.31
CA GLY A 437 3.27 -19.24 -31.76
C GLY A 437 4.05 -18.14 -32.49
N LYS A 438 3.76 -17.96 -33.78
CA LYS A 438 4.45 -16.99 -34.67
C LYS A 438 3.50 -16.02 -35.35
N ASN A 439 3.54 -14.74 -34.95
CA ASN A 439 2.82 -13.64 -35.59
C ASN A 439 3.22 -13.45 -37.10
N PRO A 440 2.35 -12.91 -37.98
CA PRO A 440 0.93 -12.56 -37.79
C PRO A 440 0.03 -13.77 -37.53
N TYR A 441 -1.17 -13.49 -37.01
CA TYR A 441 -2.21 -14.49 -36.78
C TYR A 441 -3.40 -14.26 -37.71
N SER A 442 -4.07 -15.33 -38.13
CA SER A 442 -5.38 -15.28 -38.75
C SER A 442 -6.44 -15.88 -37.82
N TYR A 443 -7.67 -15.37 -37.91
CA TYR A 443 -8.76 -15.66 -36.99
C TYR A 443 -9.98 -16.15 -37.75
N SER A 444 -10.46 -17.34 -37.41
CA SER A 444 -11.68 -17.96 -37.94
C SER A 444 -12.62 -18.29 -36.78
N TRP A 445 -13.90 -18.00 -36.94
CA TRP A 445 -14.90 -18.10 -35.89
C TRP A 445 -16.08 -18.95 -36.33
N ASN A 446 -16.66 -19.68 -35.39
CA ASN A 446 -17.98 -20.27 -35.50
C ASN A 446 -18.86 -19.70 -34.38
N LEU A 447 -19.76 -18.79 -34.75
CA LEU A 447 -20.68 -18.09 -33.84
C LEU A 447 -22.03 -18.83 -33.84
N SER A 448 -22.10 -19.96 -33.12
CA SER A 448 -23.29 -20.83 -33.04
C SER A 448 -23.86 -21.28 -34.41
N GLY A 449 -22.99 -21.70 -35.33
CA GLY A 449 -23.31 -22.15 -36.68
C GLY A 449 -22.90 -21.15 -37.78
N ASN A 450 -22.76 -19.87 -37.44
CA ASN A 450 -22.37 -18.82 -38.39
C ASN A 450 -20.85 -18.67 -38.46
N GLY A 451 -20.25 -19.01 -39.61
CA GLY A 451 -18.83 -18.82 -39.87
C GLY A 451 -18.45 -17.35 -40.11
N LYS A 452 -17.42 -16.84 -39.43
CA LYS A 452 -16.85 -15.48 -39.65
C LYS A 452 -15.32 -15.48 -39.60
N THR A 453 -14.69 -14.44 -40.12
CA THR A 453 -13.22 -14.26 -40.13
C THR A 453 -12.82 -12.84 -39.79
N GLY A 454 -11.67 -12.67 -39.14
CA GLY A 454 -11.16 -11.35 -38.70
C GLY A 454 -11.20 -11.17 -37.19
N ASN A 455 -10.80 -9.99 -36.70
CA ASN A 455 -10.80 -9.65 -35.28
C ASN A 455 -10.90 -8.12 -35.11
N PRO A 456 -11.88 -7.56 -34.38
CA PRO A 456 -13.03 -8.25 -33.77
C PRO A 456 -14.06 -8.74 -34.81
N VAL A 457 -15.05 -9.51 -34.37
CA VAL A 457 -16.26 -9.86 -35.13
C VAL A 457 -17.51 -9.68 -34.28
N SER A 458 -18.65 -9.30 -34.87
CA SER A 458 -19.88 -9.05 -34.11
C SER A 458 -21.09 -9.82 -34.64
N GLN A 459 -22.03 -10.18 -33.76
CA GLN A 459 -23.28 -10.91 -34.07
C GLN A 459 -24.31 -10.72 -32.94
N SER A 460 -25.59 -10.58 -33.29
CA SER A 460 -26.71 -10.75 -32.35
C SER A 460 -27.17 -12.20 -32.29
N PHE A 461 -27.77 -12.59 -31.17
CA PHE A 461 -28.25 -13.95 -30.92
C PHE A 461 -29.68 -13.91 -30.34
N GLU A 462 -30.40 -15.03 -30.45
CA GLU A 462 -31.61 -15.29 -29.68
C GLU A 462 -31.24 -15.66 -28.23
N SER A 463 -32.22 -15.83 -27.34
CA SER A 463 -31.95 -16.24 -25.96
C SER A 463 -31.57 -17.73 -25.86
N GLY A 464 -30.69 -18.04 -24.92
CA GLY A 464 -30.17 -19.38 -24.67
C GLY A 464 -28.64 -19.45 -24.66
N THR A 465 -28.10 -20.67 -24.68
CA THR A 465 -26.65 -20.92 -24.62
C THR A 465 -26.09 -21.21 -26.00
N HIS A 466 -25.20 -20.33 -26.46
CA HIS A 466 -24.57 -20.37 -27.77
C HIS A 466 -23.09 -20.74 -27.67
N VAL A 467 -22.69 -21.85 -28.29
CA VAL A 467 -21.26 -22.22 -28.35
C VAL A 467 -20.56 -21.33 -29.36
N ILE A 468 -19.59 -20.57 -28.88
CA ILE A 468 -18.72 -19.69 -29.65
C ILE A 468 -17.36 -20.36 -29.74
N SER A 469 -16.89 -20.63 -30.96
CA SER A 469 -15.56 -21.22 -31.18
C SER A 469 -14.69 -20.29 -32.01
N LEU A 470 -13.44 -20.14 -31.57
CA LEU A 470 -12.37 -19.39 -32.22
C LEU A 470 -11.25 -20.35 -32.59
N VAL A 471 -10.84 -20.34 -33.86
CA VAL A 471 -9.58 -20.93 -34.31
C VAL A 471 -8.62 -19.81 -34.70
N VAL A 472 -7.51 -19.70 -33.97
CA VAL A 472 -6.35 -18.88 -34.32
C VAL A 472 -5.37 -19.74 -35.11
N THR A 473 -4.87 -19.24 -36.24
CA THR A 473 -3.75 -19.85 -36.97
C THR A 473 -2.55 -18.91 -36.98
N ASP A 474 -1.35 -19.41 -36.73
CA ASP A 474 -0.11 -18.64 -36.78
C ASP A 474 0.60 -18.70 -38.14
N ASN A 475 1.57 -17.81 -38.34
CA ASN A 475 2.40 -17.72 -39.55
C ASN A 475 3.45 -18.86 -39.67
N ALA A 476 3.34 -19.91 -38.86
CA ALA A 476 4.00 -21.20 -39.05
C ALA A 476 3.00 -22.33 -39.38
N GLY A 477 1.71 -22.00 -39.57
CA GLY A 477 0.64 -22.95 -39.89
C GLY A 477 0.12 -23.73 -38.69
N LYS A 478 0.47 -23.36 -37.46
CA LYS A 478 -0.08 -23.99 -36.24
C LYS A 478 -1.43 -23.38 -35.91
N THR A 479 -2.36 -24.21 -35.47
CA THR A 479 -3.71 -23.82 -35.04
C THR A 479 -3.89 -23.99 -33.53
N ALA A 480 -4.57 -23.05 -32.90
CA ALA A 480 -5.08 -23.16 -31.53
C ALA A 480 -6.56 -22.81 -31.50
N THR A 481 -7.34 -23.51 -30.68
CA THR A 481 -8.80 -23.36 -30.61
C THR A 481 -9.22 -23.01 -29.19
N SER A 482 -10.06 -21.97 -29.02
CA SER A 482 -10.92 -21.81 -27.84
C SER A 482 -12.36 -22.09 -28.23
N SER A 483 -13.14 -22.62 -27.29
CA SER A 483 -14.59 -22.80 -27.42
C SER A 483 -15.23 -22.52 -26.07
N GLU A 484 -16.09 -21.50 -26.03
CA GLU A 484 -16.71 -21.01 -24.79
C GLU A 484 -18.23 -20.86 -25.03
N SER A 485 -19.02 -21.06 -23.98
CA SER A 485 -20.47 -20.92 -24.03
C SER A 485 -20.88 -19.49 -23.69
N LEU A 486 -21.37 -18.75 -24.68
CA LEU A 486 -22.03 -17.47 -24.45
C LEU A 486 -23.47 -17.73 -24.00
N VAL A 487 -23.84 -17.25 -22.82
CA VAL A 487 -25.24 -17.24 -22.36
C VAL A 487 -25.86 -15.90 -22.78
N VAL A 488 -26.97 -15.98 -23.51
CA VAL A 488 -27.74 -14.84 -24.01
C VAL A 488 -29.08 -14.83 -23.27
N LEU A 489 -29.38 -13.75 -22.56
CA LEU A 489 -30.60 -13.62 -21.77
C LEU A 489 -31.82 -13.39 -22.68
N PRO A 490 -33.05 -13.68 -22.23
CA PRO A 490 -34.26 -13.13 -22.84
C PRO A 490 -34.17 -11.61 -22.93
N SER A 491 -34.65 -11.01 -24.03
CA SER A 491 -34.56 -9.55 -24.24
C SER A 491 -35.07 -8.76 -23.05
N SER A 492 -34.25 -7.87 -22.47
CA SER A 492 -34.62 -7.13 -21.26
C SER A 492 -35.69 -6.05 -21.52
N THR A 493 -36.96 -6.46 -21.54
CA THR A 493 -38.09 -5.56 -21.27
C THR A 493 -38.01 -5.16 -19.80
N GLY A 494 -37.21 -4.14 -19.51
CA GLY A 494 -36.66 -3.84 -18.17
C GLY A 494 -37.66 -3.75 -17.02
N VAL A 495 -37.90 -4.89 -16.36
CA VAL A 495 -38.72 -5.07 -15.15
C VAL A 495 -38.15 -6.24 -14.34
N GLY A 496 -37.93 -6.06 -13.03
CA GLY A 496 -37.95 -7.16 -12.05
C GLY A 496 -36.74 -8.11 -11.88
N SER A 497 -35.54 -7.83 -12.41
CA SER A 497 -34.37 -8.69 -12.14
C SER A 497 -33.81 -8.53 -10.70
N VAL A 498 -33.53 -9.65 -10.03
CA VAL A 498 -32.82 -9.67 -8.73
C VAL A 498 -31.36 -9.26 -8.95
N PRO A 499 -30.80 -8.31 -8.19
CA PRO A 499 -29.40 -7.95 -8.32
C PRO A 499 -28.49 -9.09 -7.81
N VAL A 500 -27.36 -9.30 -8.50
CA VAL A 500 -26.29 -10.18 -8.02
C VAL A 500 -25.42 -9.39 -7.07
N LEU A 501 -25.30 -9.85 -5.83
CA LEU A 501 -24.62 -9.14 -4.75
C LEU A 501 -23.53 -10.04 -4.14
N THR A 502 -22.34 -9.46 -3.99
CA THR A 502 -21.14 -10.02 -3.35
C THR A 502 -20.37 -8.88 -2.70
N GLY A 503 -20.12 -8.97 -1.40
CA GLY A 503 -19.58 -7.84 -0.65
C GLY A 503 -19.07 -8.16 0.73
N TRP A 504 -18.79 -7.09 1.48
CA TRP A 504 -18.35 -7.16 2.88
C TRP A 504 -19.06 -6.11 3.74
N GLY A 505 -19.36 -6.45 4.99
CA GLY A 505 -19.85 -5.55 6.04
C GLY A 505 -18.78 -5.26 7.10
N GLY A 506 -19.15 -4.66 8.22
CA GLY A 506 -18.24 -4.28 9.30
C GLY A 506 -17.78 -2.83 9.22
N VAL A 507 -18.49 -2.02 8.44
CA VAL A 507 -18.14 -0.63 8.14
C VAL A 507 -19.08 0.27 8.93
N ARG A 508 -18.62 0.84 10.04
CA ARG A 508 -19.38 1.88 10.76
C ARG A 508 -19.70 3.04 9.83
N MET A 509 -20.91 3.56 9.96
CA MET A 509 -21.38 4.80 9.33
C MET A 509 -20.75 6.07 9.96
N ASP A 510 -19.41 6.17 9.97
CA ASP A 510 -18.67 7.32 10.52
C ASP A 510 -17.78 8.05 9.51
N GLU A 511 -18.44 8.56 8.48
CA GLU A 511 -17.88 9.35 7.39
C GLU A 511 -17.52 10.79 7.80
N SER A 512 -17.48 11.09 9.09
CA SER A 512 -17.27 12.44 9.61
C SER A 512 -15.84 12.94 9.40
N THR A 513 -15.64 14.26 9.47
CA THR A 513 -14.32 14.89 9.27
C THR A 513 -13.28 14.54 10.36
N SER A 514 -13.70 13.79 11.38
CA SER A 514 -12.88 13.26 12.48
C SER A 514 -11.98 12.10 12.06
N ASN A 515 -12.41 11.28 11.10
CA ASN A 515 -11.76 10.01 10.73
C ASN A 515 -10.97 10.09 9.41
N LEU A 516 -10.47 11.28 9.07
CA LEU A 516 -9.88 11.60 7.76
C LEU A 516 -8.38 11.24 7.67
N GLY A 517 -8.06 9.97 7.90
CA GLY A 517 -6.68 9.45 7.90
C GLY A 517 -6.13 8.99 6.54
N GLY A 518 -6.94 9.00 5.47
CA GLY A 518 -6.52 8.50 4.15
C GLY A 518 -5.68 9.47 3.30
N PRO A 519 -5.29 9.06 2.07
CA PRO A 519 -5.00 9.98 0.97
C PRO A 519 -6.21 10.90 0.67
N PRO A 520 -6.05 11.98 -0.15
CA PRO A 520 -7.15 12.84 -0.58
C PRO A 520 -8.36 12.06 -1.14
N SER A 521 -9.58 12.44 -0.75
CA SER A 521 -10.83 11.80 -1.18
C SER A 521 -11.07 12.02 -2.68
N ALA A 522 -11.55 10.97 -3.35
CA ALA A 522 -12.09 11.04 -4.71
C ALA A 522 -13.56 11.51 -4.73
N VAL A 523 -14.23 11.49 -3.57
CA VAL A 523 -15.66 11.81 -3.39
C VAL A 523 -15.87 13.23 -2.86
N PHE A 524 -15.02 13.70 -1.94
CA PHE A 524 -15.16 14.99 -1.25
C PHE A 524 -13.92 15.89 -1.45
N PRO A 525 -13.95 16.81 -2.46
CA PRO A 525 -12.79 17.64 -2.79
C PRO A 525 -12.33 18.54 -1.63
N GLY A 526 -11.06 18.40 -1.24
CA GLY A 526 -10.46 19.15 -0.12
C GLY A 526 -10.44 18.39 1.21
N GLU A 527 -11.03 17.19 1.25
CA GLU A 527 -10.97 16.27 2.39
C GLU A 527 -10.06 15.06 2.07
N ASN A 528 -9.63 14.32 3.10
CA ASN A 528 -9.05 12.99 2.90
C ASN A 528 -10.15 11.93 2.77
N ALA A 529 -9.80 10.76 2.29
CA ALA A 529 -10.66 9.59 2.25
C ALA A 529 -10.98 9.08 3.66
N SER A 530 -12.22 8.65 3.86
CA SER A 530 -12.71 8.00 5.07
C SER A 530 -12.39 6.51 5.11
N ASN A 531 -12.66 5.86 6.24
CA ASN A 531 -12.49 4.41 6.37
C ASN A 531 -13.36 3.61 5.38
N MET A 532 -14.60 4.04 5.15
CA MET A 532 -15.47 3.42 4.14
C MET A 532 -14.92 3.61 2.73
N GLU A 533 -14.48 4.82 2.35
CA GLU A 533 -13.94 5.10 1.02
C GLU A 533 -12.73 4.21 0.71
N LEU A 534 -11.80 4.08 1.66
CA LEU A 534 -10.63 3.20 1.53
C LEU A 534 -11.04 1.72 1.40
N SER A 535 -12.00 1.27 2.20
CA SER A 535 -12.54 -0.09 2.06
C SER A 535 -13.17 -0.33 0.68
N LEU A 536 -14.00 0.59 0.15
CA LEU A 536 -14.58 0.41 -1.19
C LEU A 536 -13.55 0.45 -2.31
N MET A 537 -12.48 1.24 -2.20
CA MET A 537 -11.36 1.20 -3.14
C MET A 537 -10.73 -0.20 -3.21
N LEU A 538 -10.49 -0.84 -2.06
CA LEU A 538 -9.94 -2.21 -1.98
C LEU A 538 -10.93 -3.26 -2.47
N LEU A 539 -12.20 -3.17 -2.05
CA LEU A 539 -13.24 -4.12 -2.43
C LEU A 539 -13.51 -4.08 -3.94
N LYS A 540 -13.56 -2.89 -4.55
CA LYS A 540 -13.72 -2.71 -6.00
C LYS A 540 -12.55 -3.30 -6.78
N ALA A 541 -11.31 -3.13 -6.29
CA ALA A 541 -10.12 -3.72 -6.91
C ALA A 541 -10.12 -5.26 -6.86
N LYS A 542 -10.85 -5.87 -5.91
CA LYS A 542 -11.03 -7.32 -5.78
C LYS A 542 -12.26 -7.88 -6.55
N GLY A 543 -13.08 -7.01 -7.15
CA GLY A 543 -14.25 -7.40 -7.94
C GLY A 543 -15.58 -7.46 -7.18
N TYR A 544 -15.61 -7.05 -5.91
CA TYR A 544 -16.86 -6.93 -5.15
C TYR A 544 -17.70 -5.74 -5.61
N ASN A 545 -19.00 -5.77 -5.32
CA ASN A 545 -19.97 -4.79 -5.78
C ASN A 545 -20.98 -4.34 -4.70
N THR A 546 -20.84 -4.83 -3.47
CA THR A 546 -21.76 -4.57 -2.35
C THR A 546 -20.96 -4.25 -1.10
N VAL A 547 -21.48 -3.35 -0.27
CA VAL A 547 -21.00 -3.06 1.09
C VAL A 547 -22.18 -3.01 2.04
N ARG A 548 -22.03 -3.48 3.27
CA ARG A 548 -22.96 -3.22 4.38
C ARG A 548 -22.34 -2.19 5.32
N VAL A 549 -23.16 -1.22 5.70
CA VAL A 549 -22.75 -0.06 6.51
C VAL A 549 -23.67 0.06 7.70
N ASP A 550 -23.08 -0.11 8.87
CA ASP A 550 -23.75 -0.42 10.12
C ASP A 550 -23.81 0.83 11.03
N PHE A 551 -24.95 1.04 11.70
CA PHE A 551 -25.09 2.01 12.79
C PHE A 551 -25.81 1.37 13.98
N ASP A 552 -25.53 1.82 15.20
CA ASP A 552 -26.20 1.32 16.43
C ASP A 552 -27.19 2.37 16.97
N PRO A 553 -28.49 2.21 16.64
CA PRO A 553 -29.57 3.07 17.10
C PRO A 553 -30.36 2.45 18.26
N TYR A 554 -30.17 2.99 19.46
CA TYR A 554 -31.15 2.81 20.53
C TYR A 554 -32.26 3.85 20.37
N CYS A 555 -33.45 3.40 19.96
CA CYS A 555 -34.67 4.19 20.07
C CYS A 555 -35.32 3.98 21.46
N THR A 556 -35.10 2.83 22.10
CA THR A 556 -35.63 2.53 23.45
C THR A 556 -34.68 2.74 24.62
N ASP A 557 -33.39 3.01 24.38
CA ASP A 557 -32.37 3.32 25.39
C ASP A 557 -31.56 4.57 24.94
N THR A 558 -30.66 5.08 25.79
CA THR A 558 -29.79 6.23 25.46
C THR A 558 -28.31 5.98 25.75
N VAL A 559 -27.91 4.73 25.99
CA VAL A 559 -26.52 4.35 26.18
C VAL A 559 -25.82 4.28 24.82
N ASP A 560 -24.86 5.18 24.60
CA ASP A 560 -23.93 5.13 23.48
C ASP A 560 -22.92 3.99 23.69
N TYR A 561 -23.33 2.78 23.29
CA TYR A 561 -22.40 1.68 23.07
C TYR A 561 -21.53 2.06 21.85
N ASN A 562 -20.30 2.52 22.13
CA ASN A 562 -19.27 2.92 21.15
C ASN A 562 -18.77 1.75 20.25
N TYR A 563 -19.55 0.67 20.15
CA TYR A 563 -19.32 -0.57 19.42
C TYR A 563 -19.64 -0.43 17.92
N MET A 564 -20.65 0.39 17.55
CA MET A 564 -20.81 0.95 16.20
C MET A 564 -20.74 2.49 16.26
N SER A 565 -21.14 3.14 15.17
CA SER A 565 -21.42 4.58 15.12
C SER A 565 -22.90 4.87 15.42
N VAL A 566 -23.17 5.89 16.24
CA VAL A 566 -24.52 6.47 16.38
C VAL A 566 -24.99 7.03 15.02
N TYR A 567 -26.28 6.89 14.71
CA TYR A 567 -26.85 7.41 13.46
C TYR A 567 -26.60 8.91 13.27
N SER A 568 -26.06 9.27 12.11
CA SER A 568 -25.91 10.64 11.65
C SER A 568 -26.41 10.73 10.21
N GLN A 569 -27.42 11.58 9.97
CA GLN A 569 -27.92 11.81 8.61
C GLN A 569 -26.82 12.30 7.67
N THR A 570 -25.88 13.12 8.17
CA THR A 570 -24.72 13.60 7.39
C THR A 570 -23.80 12.44 7.00
N ASN A 571 -23.56 11.48 7.91
CA ASN A 571 -22.73 10.32 7.63
C ASN A 571 -23.45 9.37 6.65
N ALA A 572 -24.75 9.13 6.84
CA ALA A 572 -25.57 8.34 5.92
C ALA A 572 -25.55 8.92 4.49
N GLN A 573 -25.69 10.24 4.35
CA GLN A 573 -25.59 10.93 3.06
C GLN A 573 -24.19 10.76 2.44
N ARG A 574 -23.12 10.86 3.23
CA ARG A 574 -21.75 10.69 2.74
C ARG A 574 -21.43 9.25 2.36
N ALA A 575 -21.87 8.26 3.15
CA ALA A 575 -21.74 6.84 2.86
C ALA A 575 -22.43 6.47 1.53
N VAL A 576 -23.64 6.99 1.30
CA VAL A 576 -24.35 6.81 0.02
C VAL A 576 -23.60 7.45 -1.14
N HIS A 577 -23.05 8.66 -1.01
CA HIS A 577 -22.23 9.28 -2.07
C HIS A 577 -20.94 8.50 -2.36
N ILE A 578 -20.29 7.93 -1.33
CA ILE A 578 -19.13 7.05 -1.49
C ILE A 578 -19.54 5.78 -2.28
N ALA A 579 -20.58 5.06 -1.85
CA ALA A 579 -21.08 3.89 -2.55
C ALA A 579 -21.44 4.21 -4.02
N GLN A 580 -22.11 5.34 -4.26
CA GLN A 580 -22.47 5.82 -5.59
C GLN A 580 -21.26 6.13 -6.47
N HIS A 581 -20.22 6.77 -5.94
CA HIS A 581 -18.97 7.04 -6.68
C HIS A 581 -18.28 5.74 -7.10
N TYR A 582 -18.22 4.75 -6.20
CA TYR A 582 -17.60 3.46 -6.51
C TYR A 582 -18.52 2.49 -7.27
N GLY A 583 -19.81 2.79 -7.41
CA GLY A 583 -20.80 1.98 -8.13
C GLY A 583 -21.27 0.74 -7.35
N PHE A 584 -21.24 0.83 -6.02
CA PHE A 584 -21.57 -0.25 -5.10
C PHE A 584 -23.06 -0.21 -4.70
N TRP A 585 -23.65 -1.39 -4.50
CA TRP A 585 -24.83 -1.50 -3.66
C TRP A 585 -24.45 -1.23 -2.20
N ILE A 586 -25.27 -0.45 -1.49
CA ILE A 586 -25.07 -0.13 -0.07
C ILE A 586 -26.24 -0.69 0.73
N ILE A 587 -25.94 -1.60 1.65
CA ILE A 587 -26.89 -2.06 2.67
C ILE A 587 -26.75 -1.13 3.87
N ILE A 588 -27.88 -0.59 4.34
CA ILE A 588 -27.95 0.27 5.52
C ILE A 588 -28.63 -0.51 6.64
N ASP A 589 -27.87 -0.86 7.68
CA ASP A 589 -28.27 -1.75 8.78
C ASP A 589 -28.58 -1.00 10.08
N TYR A 590 -29.69 -1.37 10.73
CA TYR A 590 -30.11 -0.93 12.06
C TYR A 590 -29.67 -1.99 13.08
N HIS A 591 -28.54 -1.75 13.74
CA HIS A 591 -27.87 -2.72 14.61
C HIS A 591 -28.43 -2.77 16.05
N GLY A 592 -29.73 -2.48 16.22
CA GLY A 592 -30.39 -2.29 17.54
C GLY A 592 -30.91 -3.57 18.22
N TYR A 593 -30.89 -4.71 17.52
CA TYR A 593 -31.20 -6.08 17.93
C TYR A 593 -32.63 -6.36 18.42
N SER A 594 -33.16 -5.56 19.35
CA SER A 594 -34.36 -5.88 20.14
C SER A 594 -35.41 -4.76 20.14
N ASP A 595 -35.10 -3.61 19.56
CA ASP A 595 -36.02 -2.46 19.46
C ASP A 595 -37.31 -2.81 18.70
N ILE A 596 -37.21 -3.62 17.63
CA ILE A 596 -38.36 -4.14 16.89
C ILE A 596 -39.39 -4.86 17.78
N PHE A 597 -38.93 -5.59 18.81
CA PHE A 597 -39.76 -6.33 19.76
C PHE A 597 -40.20 -5.50 20.97
N ARG A 598 -39.35 -4.59 21.44
CA ARG A 598 -39.65 -3.73 22.61
C ARG A 598 -40.70 -2.67 22.28
N ASN A 599 -40.53 -1.99 21.15
CA ASN A 599 -41.33 -0.83 20.79
C ASN A 599 -41.31 -0.60 19.27
N THR A 600 -42.02 -1.43 18.52
CA THR A 600 -42.15 -1.32 17.05
C THR A 600 -42.57 0.08 16.61
N SER A 601 -43.42 0.77 17.38
CA SER A 601 -43.83 2.17 17.09
C SER A 601 -42.66 3.15 17.14
N CYS A 602 -41.72 2.97 18.07
CA CYS A 602 -40.50 3.78 18.18
C CYS A 602 -39.53 3.47 17.03
N TRP A 603 -39.27 2.18 16.78
CA TRP A 603 -38.45 1.68 15.68
C TRP A 603 -38.94 2.17 14.30
N LEU A 604 -40.25 2.10 14.03
CA LEU A 604 -40.87 2.65 12.82
C LEU A 604 -40.70 4.17 12.70
N ASN A 605 -40.86 4.91 13.80
CA ASN A 605 -40.68 6.36 13.82
C ASN A 605 -39.21 6.78 13.64
N TYR A 606 -38.25 5.97 14.10
CA TYR A 606 -36.82 6.18 13.89
C TYR A 606 -36.44 6.01 12.41
N TRP A 607 -36.93 4.93 11.79
CA TRP A 607 -36.67 4.63 10.38
C TRP A 607 -37.30 5.63 9.40
N LYS A 608 -38.49 6.17 9.72
CA LYS A 608 -39.24 7.07 8.85
C LYS A 608 -38.41 8.24 8.25
N PRO A 609 -37.73 9.10 9.03
CA PRO A 609 -36.89 10.17 8.48
C PRO A 609 -35.70 9.66 7.66
N ILE A 610 -35.14 8.48 7.97
CA ILE A 610 -34.04 7.87 7.20
C ILE A 610 -34.51 7.58 5.78
N ILE A 611 -35.65 6.89 5.62
CA ILE A 611 -36.24 6.57 4.31
C ILE A 611 -36.55 7.86 3.52
N GLN A 612 -37.12 8.88 4.17
CA GLN A 612 -37.45 10.14 3.52
C GLN A 612 -36.22 10.95 3.06
N ASN A 613 -35.13 10.94 3.83
CA ASN A 613 -33.99 11.83 3.62
C ASN A 613 -32.79 11.17 2.91
N ILE A 614 -32.71 9.83 2.92
CA ILE A 614 -31.59 9.05 2.36
C ILE A 614 -32.03 8.25 1.12
N GLY A 615 -33.23 7.67 1.12
CA GLY A 615 -33.73 6.87 -0.01
C GLY A 615 -33.71 7.57 -1.37
N PRO A 616 -34.14 8.84 -1.51
CA PRO A 616 -34.13 9.56 -2.78
C PRO A 616 -32.74 9.82 -3.40
N LEU A 617 -31.64 9.52 -2.70
CA LEU A 617 -30.28 9.87 -3.14
C LEU A 617 -29.69 8.86 -4.14
N TYR A 618 -29.97 7.57 -3.98
CA TYR A 618 -29.30 6.53 -4.78
C TYR A 618 -30.10 5.23 -4.91
N SER A 619 -30.34 4.81 -6.15
CA SER A 619 -31.18 3.64 -6.50
C SER A 619 -30.60 2.27 -6.14
N GLN A 620 -29.36 2.20 -5.65
CA GLN A 620 -28.70 0.95 -5.21
C GLN A 620 -28.58 0.84 -3.68
N ILE A 621 -29.41 1.59 -2.94
CA ILE A 621 -29.63 1.33 -1.51
C ILE A 621 -30.41 0.01 -1.34
N ILE A 622 -30.04 -0.73 -0.30
CA ILE A 622 -30.78 -1.86 0.28
C ILE A 622 -31.01 -1.51 1.75
N TRP A 623 -32.24 -1.67 2.23
CA TRP A 623 -32.59 -1.44 3.62
C TRP A 623 -32.52 -2.76 4.40
N GLU A 624 -31.85 -2.76 5.55
CA GLU A 624 -31.83 -3.88 6.49
C GLU A 624 -32.46 -3.37 7.81
N PRO A 625 -33.79 -3.54 8.01
CA PRO A 625 -34.51 -2.78 9.04
C PRO A 625 -34.19 -3.14 10.49
N GLU A 626 -33.57 -4.29 10.75
CA GLU A 626 -33.11 -4.77 12.06
C GLU A 626 -32.12 -5.91 11.83
N ASN A 627 -30.88 -5.75 12.31
CA ASN A 627 -29.74 -6.66 12.13
C ASN A 627 -30.02 -8.12 12.53
N GLU A 628 -30.30 -8.32 13.82
CA GLU A 628 -30.37 -9.64 14.44
C GLU A 628 -31.52 -9.67 15.47
N PRO A 629 -32.77 -9.84 15.01
CA PRO A 629 -33.95 -9.71 15.86
C PRO A 629 -33.94 -10.69 17.04
N THR A 630 -33.90 -10.15 18.26
CA THR A 630 -33.89 -10.96 19.49
C THR A 630 -34.80 -10.38 20.56
N THR A 631 -35.39 -11.27 21.37
CA THR A 631 -36.17 -10.92 22.55
C THR A 631 -35.30 -10.72 23.81
N SER A 632 -34.01 -11.05 23.73
CA SER A 632 -33.05 -10.91 24.83
C SER A 632 -32.49 -9.48 24.89
N CYS A 633 -32.51 -8.88 26.08
CA CYS A 633 -32.12 -7.49 26.30
C CYS A 633 -30.61 -7.30 26.52
N ASN A 634 -29.79 -7.85 25.62
CA ASN A 634 -28.34 -8.01 25.86
C ASN A 634 -27.58 -6.66 25.88
N ASN A 635 -27.99 -5.68 25.07
CA ASN A 635 -27.40 -4.33 25.01
C ASN A 635 -28.34 -3.24 25.59
N SER A 636 -28.93 -3.44 26.78
CA SER A 636 -29.74 -2.39 27.41
C SER A 636 -29.81 -2.54 28.94
N PRO A 637 -29.25 -1.60 29.72
CA PRO A 637 -29.24 -1.69 31.18
C PRO A 637 -30.58 -1.33 31.85
N SER A 638 -31.54 -0.72 31.12
CA SER A 638 -32.68 -0.04 31.73
C SER A 638 -34.04 -0.68 31.42
N SER A 639 -34.54 -1.50 32.36
CA SER A 639 -35.92 -2.03 32.40
C SER A 639 -36.42 -2.67 31.10
N CYS A 640 -35.80 -3.79 30.71
CA CYS A 640 -36.27 -4.71 29.66
C CYS A 640 -37.79 -4.99 29.79
N PRO A 641 -38.65 -4.53 28.85
CA PRO A 641 -40.06 -4.87 28.84
C PRO A 641 -40.25 -6.36 28.50
N SER A 642 -41.26 -7.01 29.08
CA SER A 642 -41.59 -8.39 28.71
C SER A 642 -41.85 -8.49 27.21
N ALA A 643 -41.15 -9.40 26.53
CA ALA A 643 -41.29 -9.60 25.10
C ALA A 643 -42.77 -9.87 24.71
N PRO A 644 -43.23 -9.37 23.55
CA PRO A 644 -44.63 -9.51 23.09
C PRO A 644 -44.97 -10.93 22.60
N CYS A 645 -44.02 -11.86 22.72
CA CYS A 645 -44.08 -13.24 22.28
C CYS A 645 -43.35 -14.13 23.30
N SER A 646 -43.70 -15.42 23.37
CA SER A 646 -43.22 -16.35 24.41
C SER A 646 -42.69 -17.68 23.86
N SER A 647 -42.59 -17.78 22.54
CA SER A 647 -42.03 -18.92 21.80
C SER A 647 -41.59 -18.46 20.42
N ASP A 648 -40.56 -19.09 19.86
CA ASP A 648 -39.99 -18.76 18.55
C ASP A 648 -41.05 -18.54 17.47
N SER A 649 -42.01 -19.46 17.33
CA SER A 649 -43.11 -19.34 16.35
C SER A 649 -44.00 -18.11 16.57
N SER A 650 -44.30 -17.76 17.83
CA SER A 650 -45.03 -16.53 18.14
C SER A 650 -44.18 -15.27 17.91
N CYS A 651 -42.86 -15.35 18.10
CA CYS A 651 -41.92 -14.27 17.80
C CYS A 651 -41.73 -14.05 16.30
N VAL A 652 -41.64 -15.10 15.47
CA VAL A 652 -41.64 -14.99 14.00
C VAL A 652 -42.96 -14.39 13.50
N THR A 653 -44.09 -14.75 14.12
CA THR A 653 -45.40 -14.16 13.79
C THR A 653 -45.43 -12.66 14.11
N TYR A 654 -44.89 -12.25 15.25
CA TYR A 654 -44.74 -10.83 15.62
C TYR A 654 -43.78 -10.09 14.67
N LEU A 655 -42.60 -10.66 14.41
CA LEU A 655 -41.56 -10.14 13.54
C LEU A 655 -42.07 -9.93 12.10
N SER A 656 -42.88 -10.87 11.59
CA SER A 656 -43.59 -10.73 10.31
C SER A 656 -44.51 -9.51 10.29
N SER A 657 -45.25 -9.26 11.38
CA SER A 657 -46.12 -8.08 11.50
C SER A 657 -45.33 -6.78 11.59
N ALA A 658 -44.19 -6.79 12.28
CA ALA A 658 -43.30 -5.62 12.41
C ALA A 658 -42.66 -5.25 11.05
N TYR A 659 -42.03 -6.20 10.37
CA TYR A 659 -41.48 -5.97 9.03
C TYR A 659 -42.57 -5.58 8.01
N GLN A 660 -43.77 -6.16 8.07
CA GLN A 660 -44.87 -5.76 7.17
C GLN A 660 -45.30 -4.30 7.40
N GLN A 661 -45.36 -3.83 8.65
CA GLN A 661 -45.62 -2.42 8.95
C GLN A 661 -44.50 -1.51 8.42
N TRP A 662 -43.24 -1.95 8.54
CA TRP A 662 -42.08 -1.23 8.01
C TRP A 662 -42.12 -1.11 6.48
N ILE A 663 -42.33 -2.23 5.78
CA ILE A 663 -42.46 -2.29 4.31
C ILE A 663 -43.62 -1.38 3.86
N ASN A 664 -44.77 -1.48 4.51
CA ASN A 664 -45.92 -0.62 4.21
C ASN A 664 -45.60 0.86 4.43
N GLN A 665 -44.86 1.21 5.50
CA GLN A 665 -44.42 2.58 5.74
C GLN A 665 -43.47 3.05 4.63
N ALA A 666 -42.42 2.29 4.30
CA ALA A 666 -41.46 2.65 3.27
C ALA A 666 -42.13 2.86 1.90
N ARG A 667 -42.97 1.90 1.45
CA ARG A 667 -43.72 2.05 0.19
C ARG A 667 -44.72 3.20 0.23
N SER A 668 -45.32 3.53 1.38
CA SER A 668 -46.20 4.72 1.52
C SER A 668 -45.47 6.05 1.38
N LEU A 669 -44.14 6.07 1.60
CA LEU A 669 -43.26 7.22 1.41
C LEU A 669 -42.71 7.31 -0.03
N GLY A 670 -43.07 6.35 -0.90
CA GLY A 670 -42.58 6.28 -2.29
C GLY A 670 -41.26 5.53 -2.46
N ASP A 671 -40.75 4.86 -1.42
CA ASP A 671 -39.51 4.08 -1.51
C ASP A 671 -39.69 2.85 -2.43
N THR A 672 -38.70 2.61 -3.31
CA THR A 672 -38.67 1.45 -4.22
C THR A 672 -37.38 0.63 -4.10
N HIS A 673 -36.67 0.70 -2.97
CA HIS A 673 -35.43 -0.03 -2.74
C HIS A 673 -35.68 -1.50 -2.34
N TRP A 674 -34.61 -2.29 -2.38
CA TRP A 674 -34.64 -3.65 -1.83
C TRP A 674 -34.65 -3.61 -0.30
N ILE A 675 -35.33 -4.57 0.31
CA ILE A 675 -35.51 -4.66 1.76
C ILE A 675 -35.12 -6.07 2.20
N VAL A 676 -34.18 -6.20 3.13
CA VAL A 676 -33.87 -7.46 3.81
C VAL A 676 -34.88 -7.69 4.93
N VAL A 677 -35.36 -8.91 5.11
CA VAL A 677 -36.07 -9.32 6.34
C VAL A 677 -35.35 -10.48 6.99
N GLN A 678 -34.97 -10.29 8.25
CA GLN A 678 -34.09 -11.21 8.95
C GLN A 678 -34.82 -12.42 9.51
N ASN A 679 -34.19 -13.59 9.43
CA ASN A 679 -34.59 -14.76 10.20
C ASN A 679 -34.31 -14.53 11.70
N LEU A 680 -35.29 -14.85 12.56
CA LEU A 680 -35.18 -14.81 14.04
C LEU A 680 -33.93 -15.56 14.56
N CYS A 681 -33.52 -16.61 13.85
CA CYS A 681 -32.40 -17.47 14.21
C CYS A 681 -31.02 -16.96 13.81
N SER A 682 -30.91 -15.71 13.35
CA SER A 682 -29.60 -15.09 13.09
C SER A 682 -28.87 -14.79 14.40
N TYR A 683 -29.59 -14.36 15.44
CA TYR A 683 -29.02 -14.14 16.78
C TYR A 683 -28.91 -15.45 17.58
N SER A 684 -30.05 -15.94 18.08
CA SER A 684 -30.15 -17.17 18.85
C SER A 684 -31.62 -17.57 18.97
N CYS A 685 -31.96 -18.80 18.62
CA CYS A 685 -33.33 -19.30 18.66
C CYS A 685 -33.34 -20.81 19.03
N ASN A 686 -34.43 -21.28 19.62
CA ASN A 686 -34.63 -22.70 19.93
C ASN A 686 -34.93 -23.54 18.67
N LEU A 687 -35.25 -22.90 17.53
CA LEU A 687 -35.29 -23.56 16.21
C LEU A 687 -33.87 -23.87 15.65
N CYS A 688 -32.80 -23.36 16.28
CA CYS A 688 -31.43 -23.80 16.07
C CYS A 688 -30.76 -24.06 17.44
N PRO A 689 -31.21 -25.11 18.17
CA PRO A 689 -31.00 -25.23 19.62
C PRO A 689 -29.56 -25.58 20.03
N ALA A 690 -28.66 -25.77 19.07
CA ALA A 690 -27.23 -25.92 19.32
C ALA A 690 -26.45 -24.61 19.12
N GLY A 691 -27.06 -23.52 18.62
CA GLY A 691 -26.39 -22.23 18.41
C GLY A 691 -25.28 -22.26 17.36
N ASP A 692 -25.30 -23.28 16.49
CA ASP A 692 -24.11 -23.79 15.80
C ASP A 692 -24.18 -23.63 14.26
N GLY A 693 -25.37 -23.35 13.73
CA GLY A 693 -25.64 -23.27 12.29
C GLY A 693 -26.33 -24.49 11.69
N ALA A 694 -26.48 -25.58 12.44
CA ALA A 694 -27.23 -26.76 12.01
C ALA A 694 -28.74 -26.55 12.22
N CYS A 695 -29.32 -25.62 11.45
CA CYS A 695 -30.62 -25.00 11.72
C CYS A 695 -31.81 -25.43 10.82
N PRO A 696 -32.09 -26.73 10.54
CA PRO A 696 -33.15 -27.11 9.60
C PRO A 696 -34.55 -26.68 10.06
N SER A 697 -34.77 -26.50 11.37
CA SER A 697 -36.03 -25.95 11.90
C SER A 697 -36.11 -24.43 11.80
N ALA A 698 -34.99 -23.71 11.58
CA ALA A 698 -34.99 -22.26 11.34
C ALA A 698 -35.58 -21.88 9.97
N VAL A 699 -35.95 -22.85 9.13
CA VAL A 699 -36.92 -22.63 8.05
C VAL A 699 -38.24 -22.07 8.58
N ASP A 700 -38.60 -22.36 9.83
CA ASP A 700 -39.72 -21.72 10.57
C ASP A 700 -39.37 -20.39 11.23
N GLY A 701 -38.10 -19.96 11.20
CA GLY A 701 -37.59 -18.67 11.66
C GLY A 701 -37.77 -17.49 10.68
N TYR A 702 -38.01 -17.76 9.38
CA TYR A 702 -38.17 -16.71 8.36
C TYR A 702 -39.52 -15.98 8.48
N PRO A 703 -39.52 -14.63 8.52
CA PRO A 703 -40.74 -13.83 8.48
C PRO A 703 -41.55 -14.04 7.19
N ARG A 704 -42.88 -13.90 7.29
CA ARG A 704 -43.79 -13.88 6.14
C ARG A 704 -44.28 -12.47 5.86
N VAL A 705 -43.77 -11.87 4.79
CA VAL A 705 -44.13 -10.51 4.33
C VAL A 705 -44.49 -10.48 2.85
N SER A 706 -45.26 -9.48 2.45
CA SER A 706 -45.52 -9.10 1.06
C SER A 706 -45.03 -7.68 0.77
N ASP A 707 -44.63 -7.42 -0.47
CA ASP A 707 -44.29 -6.07 -0.93
C ASP A 707 -45.51 -5.45 -1.65
N PRO A 708 -45.96 -4.24 -1.27
CA PRO A 708 -46.93 -3.46 -2.04
C PRO A 708 -46.55 -3.21 -3.51
N LEU A 709 -45.26 -3.36 -3.89
CA LEU A 709 -44.81 -3.35 -5.29
C LEU A 709 -45.20 -4.61 -6.09
N GLY A 710 -45.68 -5.69 -5.43
CA GLY A 710 -46.12 -6.94 -6.05
C GLY A 710 -45.26 -8.15 -5.67
N THR A 711 -45.43 -9.26 -6.39
CA THR A 711 -44.48 -10.40 -6.32
C THR A 711 -43.14 -10.05 -6.97
N LEU A 712 -42.10 -10.89 -6.81
CA LEU A 712 -40.80 -10.69 -7.48
C LEU A 712 -40.96 -10.44 -9.00
N SER A 713 -41.74 -11.29 -9.68
CA SER A 713 -42.06 -11.17 -11.11
C SER A 713 -42.87 -9.93 -11.51
N GLN A 714 -43.31 -9.13 -10.53
CA GLN A 714 -44.06 -7.88 -10.68
C GLN A 714 -43.28 -6.65 -10.20
N SER A 715 -42.01 -6.81 -9.80
CA SER A 715 -41.12 -5.80 -9.18
C SER A 715 -41.20 -5.65 -7.65
N GLY A 716 -41.69 -6.66 -6.92
CA GLY A 716 -41.47 -6.78 -5.47
C GLY A 716 -40.00 -7.01 -5.11
N ARG A 717 -39.51 -6.37 -4.05
CA ARG A 717 -38.08 -6.24 -3.74
C ARG A 717 -37.74 -6.59 -2.29
N ILE A 718 -38.06 -7.82 -1.90
CA ILE A 718 -37.68 -8.37 -0.58
C ILE A 718 -36.56 -9.39 -0.77
N PHE A 719 -35.56 -9.36 0.12
CA PHE A 719 -34.62 -10.45 0.37
C PHE A 719 -34.92 -11.08 1.73
N ILE A 720 -34.69 -12.39 1.87
CA ILE A 720 -34.52 -13.02 3.19
C ILE A 720 -33.03 -13.15 3.54
N SER A 721 -32.70 -13.03 4.82
CA SER A 721 -31.34 -13.25 5.34
C SER A 721 -31.36 -14.18 6.57
N LEU A 722 -30.22 -14.83 6.82
CA LEU A 722 -29.93 -15.70 7.95
C LEU A 722 -28.40 -15.73 8.13
N HIS A 723 -27.90 -15.12 9.21
CA HIS A 723 -26.46 -15.03 9.44
C HIS A 723 -25.80 -16.38 9.65
N SER A 724 -24.54 -16.50 9.22
CA SER A 724 -23.87 -17.79 9.09
C SER A 724 -22.47 -17.84 9.71
N TYR A 725 -22.39 -18.40 10.91
CA TYR A 725 -21.17 -18.58 11.70
C TYR A 725 -21.07 -20.03 12.23
N MET A 726 -19.89 -20.45 12.69
CA MET A 726 -19.65 -21.81 13.19
C MET A 726 -19.03 -21.75 14.60
N ASP A 727 -19.86 -21.96 15.62
CA ASP A 727 -19.48 -21.87 17.04
C ASP A 727 -18.53 -23.01 17.47
N PHE A 728 -17.44 -22.65 18.15
CA PHE A 728 -16.45 -23.59 18.65
C PHE A 728 -16.95 -24.43 19.83
N ASN A 729 -17.61 -23.84 20.82
CA ASN A 729 -18.10 -24.55 22.00
C ASN A 729 -19.08 -25.65 21.60
N SER A 730 -20.05 -25.31 20.75
CA SER A 730 -21.13 -26.20 20.33
C SER A 730 -20.64 -27.40 19.53
N TYR A 731 -19.60 -27.25 18.71
CA TYR A 731 -19.04 -28.37 17.96
C TYR A 731 -17.95 -29.15 18.71
N TYR A 732 -17.04 -28.47 19.42
CA TYR A 732 -15.87 -29.12 20.04
C TYR A 732 -16.26 -30.22 21.04
N ASP A 733 -17.19 -29.93 21.96
CA ASP A 733 -17.60 -30.88 23.01
C ASP A 733 -18.62 -31.93 22.54
N SER A 734 -19.34 -31.70 21.44
CA SER A 734 -20.44 -32.56 20.99
C SER A 734 -20.04 -33.57 19.90
N VAL A 735 -19.25 -33.15 18.91
CA VAL A 735 -18.85 -33.96 17.73
C VAL A 735 -17.39 -33.78 17.32
N GLY A 736 -16.71 -32.75 17.83
CA GLY A 736 -15.31 -32.41 17.55
C GLY A 736 -15.12 -31.24 16.58
N TRP A 737 -13.88 -30.81 16.42
CA TRP A 737 -13.49 -29.65 15.59
C TRP A 737 -12.67 -30.11 14.38
N ASN A 738 -13.28 -30.23 13.20
CA ASN A 738 -12.60 -30.65 11.95
C ASN A 738 -13.38 -30.29 10.67
N ASN A 739 -12.69 -30.33 9.53
CA ASN A 739 -13.22 -29.95 8.20
C ASN A 739 -14.47 -30.73 7.77
N THR A 740 -14.61 -32.01 8.12
CA THR A 740 -15.80 -32.82 7.77
C THR A 740 -17.05 -32.26 8.45
N ILE A 741 -16.91 -31.74 9.67
CA ILE A 741 -17.99 -31.11 10.42
C ILE A 741 -18.29 -29.76 9.78
N ALA A 742 -17.29 -28.91 9.54
CA ALA A 742 -17.44 -27.64 8.83
C ALA A 742 -18.17 -27.76 7.47
N GLU A 743 -17.90 -28.81 6.68
CA GLU A 743 -18.64 -29.12 5.46
C GLU A 743 -20.13 -29.41 5.71
N SER A 744 -20.45 -30.12 6.78
CA SER A 744 -21.83 -30.43 7.17
C SER A 744 -22.61 -29.21 7.68
N VAL A 745 -21.95 -28.29 8.41
CA VAL A 745 -22.58 -27.02 8.86
C VAL A 745 -22.87 -26.11 7.67
N ALA A 746 -21.89 -25.94 6.77
CA ALA A 746 -22.06 -25.15 5.55
C ALA A 746 -23.20 -25.68 4.67
N LEU A 747 -23.34 -27.01 4.57
CA LEU A 747 -24.46 -27.65 3.89
C LEU A 747 -25.80 -27.42 4.60
N ALA A 748 -25.83 -27.46 5.94
CA ALA A 748 -27.06 -27.22 6.72
C ALA A 748 -27.56 -25.78 6.58
N TYR A 749 -26.68 -24.77 6.65
CA TYR A 749 -27.02 -23.38 6.35
C TYR A 749 -27.54 -23.22 4.92
N TYR A 750 -26.83 -23.74 3.92
CA TYR A 750 -27.25 -23.69 2.52
C TYR A 750 -28.66 -24.29 2.32
N GLN A 751 -28.92 -25.47 2.86
CA GLN A 751 -30.23 -26.12 2.78
C GLN A 751 -31.32 -25.31 3.50
N THR A 752 -31.00 -24.70 4.65
CA THR A 752 -31.93 -23.84 5.41
C THR A 752 -32.30 -22.57 4.65
N VAL A 753 -31.34 -21.95 3.93
CA VAL A 753 -31.62 -20.79 3.07
C VAL A 753 -32.43 -21.19 1.83
N VAL A 754 -32.08 -22.29 1.14
CA VAL A 754 -32.85 -22.79 -0.02
C VAL A 754 -34.29 -23.13 0.36
N ALA A 755 -34.50 -23.79 1.50
CA ALA A 755 -35.84 -24.06 2.02
C ALA A 755 -36.57 -22.78 2.46
N GLY A 756 -35.85 -21.78 2.97
CA GLY A 756 -36.36 -20.43 3.23
C GLY A 756 -36.92 -19.77 1.96
N ILE A 757 -36.12 -19.72 0.88
CA ILE A 757 -36.53 -19.16 -0.42
C ILE A 757 -37.78 -19.88 -0.93
N SER A 758 -37.76 -21.22 -0.94
CA SER A 758 -38.89 -22.05 -1.37
C SER A 758 -40.17 -21.81 -0.54
N LYS A 759 -40.03 -21.43 0.73
CA LYS A 759 -41.14 -21.22 1.65
C LYS A 759 -41.71 -19.80 1.61
N THR A 760 -40.91 -18.79 1.30
CA THR A 760 -41.32 -17.38 1.27
C THR A 760 -41.63 -16.87 -0.14
N GLY A 761 -41.01 -17.45 -1.17
CA GLY A 761 -41.06 -16.95 -2.55
C GLY A 761 -40.11 -15.77 -2.82
N TRP A 762 -39.26 -15.41 -1.85
CA TRP A 762 -38.32 -14.29 -1.94
C TRP A 762 -36.87 -14.78 -2.09
N PRO A 763 -36.03 -14.09 -2.88
CA PRO A 763 -34.60 -14.39 -3.01
C PRO A 763 -33.87 -14.24 -1.66
N ALA A 764 -32.70 -14.87 -1.52
CA ALA A 764 -31.85 -14.71 -0.35
C ALA A 764 -30.64 -13.80 -0.61
N LEU A 765 -30.35 -12.96 0.38
CA LEU A 765 -29.12 -12.19 0.56
C LEU A 765 -28.70 -12.42 2.00
N ASN A 766 -27.65 -13.21 2.21
CA ASN A 766 -27.06 -13.33 3.54
C ASN A 766 -26.23 -12.07 3.82
N THR A 767 -26.58 -11.34 4.88
CA THR A 767 -25.98 -10.04 5.21
C THR A 767 -24.80 -10.12 6.17
N GLU A 768 -24.60 -11.25 6.86
CA GLU A 768 -23.48 -11.42 7.79
C GLU A 768 -23.02 -12.89 7.98
N GLY A 769 -21.73 -13.08 8.21
CA GLY A 769 -21.11 -14.40 8.37
C GLY A 769 -19.61 -14.35 8.11
N GLY A 770 -18.87 -15.33 8.67
CA GLY A 770 -17.41 -15.31 8.61
C GLY A 770 -16.73 -16.49 9.29
N THR A 771 -15.47 -16.27 9.71
CA THR A 771 -14.58 -17.30 10.28
C THR A 771 -14.31 -17.18 11.77
N ASP A 772 -14.91 -16.20 12.44
CA ASP A 772 -14.81 -16.07 13.90
C ASP A 772 -15.26 -17.39 14.55
N PRO A 773 -14.44 -18.05 15.38
CA PRO A 773 -14.81 -19.28 16.06
C PRO A 773 -15.88 -19.10 17.16
N LEU A 774 -16.37 -17.87 17.39
CA LEU A 774 -17.41 -17.51 18.36
C LEU A 774 -17.18 -18.17 19.73
N CYS A 775 -16.06 -17.81 20.35
CA CYS A 775 -15.57 -18.47 21.56
C CYS A 775 -16.02 -17.77 22.85
N ASP A 776 -17.25 -17.28 22.92
CA ASP A 776 -17.68 -16.48 24.06
C ASP A 776 -17.74 -17.36 25.33
N HIS A 777 -17.09 -16.87 26.38
CA HIS A 777 -16.87 -17.57 27.66
C HIS A 777 -16.16 -18.94 27.60
N CYS A 778 -15.45 -19.25 26.50
CA CYS A 778 -14.62 -20.46 26.35
C CYS A 778 -13.65 -20.70 27.51
N SER A 779 -13.64 -21.91 28.09
CA SER A 779 -12.61 -22.33 29.06
C SER A 779 -11.29 -22.79 28.39
N SER A 780 -11.33 -23.03 27.08
CA SER A 780 -10.19 -23.42 26.24
C SER A 780 -10.27 -22.70 24.90
N THR A 781 -9.17 -22.07 24.47
CA THR A 781 -9.06 -21.49 23.12
C THR A 781 -9.11 -22.57 22.04
N PRO A 782 -9.64 -22.28 20.82
CA PRO A 782 -9.61 -23.24 19.72
C PRO A 782 -8.15 -23.65 19.40
N PRO A 783 -7.90 -24.93 19.10
CA PRO A 783 -6.55 -25.49 19.11
C PRO A 783 -5.67 -25.05 17.94
N ASP A 784 -6.26 -24.46 16.90
CA ASP A 784 -5.62 -24.09 15.63
C ASP A 784 -5.94 -22.66 15.18
N THR A 785 -6.27 -21.77 16.13
CA THR A 785 -6.46 -20.33 15.89
C THR A 785 -5.19 -19.69 15.29
N ILE A 786 -5.34 -19.07 14.12
CA ILE A 786 -4.24 -18.42 13.39
C ILE A 786 -4.19 -16.91 13.70
N LEU A 787 -5.36 -16.30 13.85
CA LEU A 787 -5.58 -14.92 14.28
C LEU A 787 -6.72 -14.91 15.29
N GLY A 788 -6.61 -14.10 16.34
CA GLY A 788 -7.72 -13.85 17.26
C GLY A 788 -8.76 -12.89 16.68
N GLY A 789 -9.81 -12.61 17.45
CA GLY A 789 -10.80 -11.57 17.13
C GLY A 789 -11.67 -11.85 15.91
N SER A 790 -12.46 -10.86 15.51
CA SER A 790 -13.48 -11.03 14.47
C SER A 790 -12.93 -11.05 13.05
N ALA A 791 -11.71 -10.52 12.84
CA ALA A 791 -10.91 -10.77 11.63
C ALA A 791 -10.12 -12.10 11.70
N GLY A 792 -10.30 -12.86 12.78
CA GLY A 792 -9.61 -14.10 13.09
C GLY A 792 -10.21 -15.35 12.45
N TYR A 793 -9.46 -16.46 12.52
CA TYR A 793 -9.89 -17.75 11.97
C TYR A 793 -9.14 -18.94 12.56
N THR A 794 -9.77 -20.10 12.46
CA THR A 794 -9.16 -21.43 12.55
C THR A 794 -9.14 -22.07 11.16
N ASN A 795 -8.39 -23.14 10.93
CA ASN A 795 -8.42 -23.85 9.65
C ASN A 795 -9.81 -24.48 9.40
N VAL A 796 -10.52 -24.84 10.47
CA VAL A 796 -11.88 -25.40 10.42
C VAL A 796 -12.91 -24.35 10.02
N THR A 797 -12.90 -23.17 10.65
CA THR A 797 -13.83 -22.08 10.31
C THR A 797 -13.53 -21.44 8.95
N LEU A 798 -12.27 -21.38 8.54
CA LEU A 798 -11.90 -20.99 7.17
C LEU A 798 -12.42 -22.01 6.14
N HIS A 799 -12.35 -23.31 6.43
CA HIS A 799 -12.91 -24.35 5.56
C HIS A 799 -14.45 -24.30 5.51
N PHE A 800 -15.11 -23.96 6.62
CA PHE A 800 -16.55 -23.70 6.68
C PHE A 800 -16.94 -22.58 5.72
N ILE A 801 -16.37 -21.38 5.86
CA ILE A 801 -16.79 -20.23 5.03
C ILE A 801 -16.42 -20.39 3.55
N GLN A 802 -15.29 -21.04 3.25
CA GLN A 802 -14.91 -21.40 1.88
C GLN A 802 -15.92 -22.38 1.27
N THR A 803 -16.41 -23.35 2.06
CA THR A 803 -17.45 -24.28 1.62
C THR A 803 -18.79 -23.58 1.43
N LEU A 804 -19.22 -22.74 2.39
CA LEU A 804 -20.50 -22.02 2.33
C LEU A 804 -20.54 -21.03 1.16
N THR A 805 -19.49 -20.22 0.98
CA THR A 805 -19.35 -19.28 -0.16
C THR A 805 -19.46 -20.03 -1.49
N LYS A 806 -18.75 -21.15 -1.62
CA LYS A 806 -18.83 -22.01 -2.82
C LYS A 806 -20.23 -22.59 -3.04
N LEU A 807 -20.94 -23.00 -1.98
CA LEU A 807 -22.32 -23.49 -2.05
C LEU A 807 -23.30 -22.38 -2.48
N TYR A 808 -23.07 -21.13 -2.07
CA TYR A 808 -23.88 -19.98 -2.49
C TYR A 808 -23.61 -19.58 -3.94
N ASP A 809 -22.35 -19.63 -4.38
CA ASP A 809 -21.92 -19.21 -5.73
C ASP A 809 -22.17 -20.25 -6.83
N SER A 810 -22.05 -21.55 -6.53
CA SER A 810 -21.87 -22.60 -7.55
C SER A 810 -23.10 -23.46 -7.84
N ASN A 811 -24.22 -23.29 -7.11
CA ASN A 811 -25.30 -24.27 -7.10
C ASN A 811 -26.53 -23.91 -7.95
N SER A 812 -27.17 -24.98 -8.42
CA SER A 812 -28.51 -24.98 -9.02
C SER A 812 -29.54 -25.42 -7.97
N PRO A 813 -30.79 -24.90 -7.96
CA PRO A 813 -31.39 -24.05 -8.98
C PRO A 813 -31.02 -22.56 -8.91
N GLN A 814 -30.61 -22.04 -7.74
CA GLN A 814 -30.51 -20.60 -7.52
C GLN A 814 -29.24 -20.22 -6.75
N ARG A 815 -28.55 -19.18 -7.24
CA ARG A 815 -27.44 -18.51 -6.53
C ARG A 815 -27.99 -17.79 -5.30
N ILE A 816 -27.26 -17.87 -4.18
CA ILE A 816 -27.54 -17.06 -2.98
C ILE A 816 -26.59 -15.85 -2.98
N ASN A 817 -27.12 -14.66 -2.74
CA ASN A 817 -26.31 -13.46 -2.56
C ASN A 817 -25.67 -13.42 -1.16
N TRP A 818 -24.51 -12.80 -1.02
CA TRP A 818 -23.79 -12.76 0.26
C TRP A 818 -22.96 -11.50 0.50
N VAL A 819 -22.87 -11.13 1.77
CA VAL A 819 -21.99 -10.09 2.32
C VAL A 819 -21.34 -10.67 3.57
N TRP A 820 -20.01 -10.69 3.63
CA TRP A 820 -19.25 -11.30 4.73
C TRP A 820 -18.65 -10.28 5.69
N TRP A 821 -18.33 -10.73 6.91
CA TRP A 821 -17.93 -9.90 8.03
C TRP A 821 -16.53 -10.29 8.53
N PRO A 822 -15.60 -9.37 8.84
CA PRO A 822 -15.70 -7.91 8.89
C PRO A 822 -14.60 -7.19 8.06
N ALA A 823 -15.00 -6.45 7.03
CA ALA A 823 -14.17 -5.40 6.42
C ALA A 823 -14.22 -4.15 7.32
N GLY A 824 -13.33 -4.11 8.29
CA GLY A 824 -13.49 -3.29 9.50
C GLY A 824 -13.08 -1.82 9.39
N SER A 825 -13.88 -0.94 10.00
CA SER A 825 -13.38 0.35 10.52
C SER A 825 -13.07 0.32 12.03
N TRP A 826 -13.28 -0.82 12.70
CA TRP A 826 -13.20 -1.00 14.16
C TRP A 826 -12.80 -2.41 14.60
N THR A 827 -12.44 -3.30 13.68
CA THR A 827 -12.04 -4.69 14.00
C THR A 827 -10.86 -4.73 14.96
N ASP A 828 -11.03 -5.47 16.05
CA ASP A 828 -10.03 -5.65 17.11
C ASP A 828 -8.69 -6.18 16.58
N THR A 829 -8.73 -7.08 15.60
CA THR A 829 -7.56 -7.75 15.04
C THR A 829 -7.09 -7.10 13.73
N THR A 830 -5.78 -6.94 13.63
CA THR A 830 -5.05 -6.01 12.71
C THR A 830 -5.29 -4.52 12.97
N SER A 831 -6.33 -4.14 13.75
CA SER A 831 -6.71 -2.76 14.08
C SER A 831 -6.64 -1.81 12.87
N SER A 832 -7.18 -2.25 11.73
CA SER A 832 -6.98 -1.59 10.43
C SER A 832 -8.29 -1.42 9.67
N VAL A 833 -8.33 -0.37 8.82
CA VAL A 833 -9.41 0.05 7.91
C VAL A 833 -9.90 -1.00 6.89
N TYR A 834 -9.31 -2.20 6.91
CA TYR A 834 -9.66 -3.31 6.03
C TYR A 834 -10.11 -4.57 6.78
N GLY A 835 -9.93 -4.65 8.11
CA GLY A 835 -10.22 -5.85 8.92
C GLY A 835 -9.70 -7.15 8.29
N ALA A 836 -10.60 -8.10 8.02
CA ALA A 836 -10.28 -9.38 7.38
C ALA A 836 -9.71 -9.26 5.95
N MET A 837 -9.83 -8.10 5.31
CA MET A 837 -9.30 -7.81 3.97
C MET A 837 -7.87 -7.26 3.98
N ASN A 838 -7.24 -7.15 5.16
CA ASN A 838 -5.84 -6.73 5.30
C ASN A 838 -4.87 -7.84 4.88
N CYS A 839 -4.58 -7.94 3.59
CA CYS A 839 -3.62 -8.93 3.05
C CYS A 839 -2.14 -8.66 3.41
N ALA A 840 -1.87 -7.61 4.20
CA ALA A 840 -0.53 -7.23 4.67
C ALA A 840 -0.31 -7.53 6.16
N SER A 841 -1.32 -8.05 6.88
CA SER A 841 -1.14 -8.53 8.24
C SER A 841 -0.32 -9.82 8.28
N ASN A 842 0.24 -10.14 9.45
CA ASN A 842 0.98 -11.38 9.66
C ASN A 842 0.55 -12.05 10.99
N PRO A 843 -0.21 -13.14 10.97
CA PRO A 843 -0.76 -13.82 9.78
C PRO A 843 -1.76 -12.98 8.96
N GLU A 844 -2.05 -13.44 7.73
CA GLU A 844 -2.90 -12.76 6.74
C GLU A 844 -4.39 -12.80 7.12
N GLY A 845 -5.14 -11.71 6.88
CA GLY A 845 -6.59 -11.66 7.11
C GLY A 845 -7.37 -12.67 6.26
N TRP A 846 -8.39 -13.30 6.85
CA TRP A 846 -9.08 -14.44 6.25
C TRP A 846 -9.77 -14.12 4.91
N GLY A 847 -10.21 -12.87 4.70
CA GLY A 847 -10.84 -12.40 3.46
C GLY A 847 -9.90 -12.28 2.26
N CYS A 848 -8.59 -12.41 2.48
CA CYS A 848 -7.60 -12.60 1.42
C CYS A 848 -7.34 -14.08 1.11
N LEU A 849 -7.63 -14.97 2.07
CA LEU A 849 -7.55 -16.44 1.93
C LEU A 849 -8.86 -17.07 1.43
N LEU A 850 -9.98 -16.33 1.47
CA LEU A 850 -11.22 -16.70 0.79
C LEU A 850 -10.99 -16.70 -0.73
N GLN A 851 -11.10 -17.87 -1.36
CA GLN A 851 -10.87 -18.05 -2.79
C GLN A 851 -12.05 -17.54 -3.64
N PHE A 852 -12.25 -16.23 -3.65
CA PHE A 852 -13.22 -15.58 -4.52
C PHE A 852 -12.86 -15.81 -5.99
N VAL A 853 -13.70 -16.61 -6.67
CA VAL A 853 -13.66 -16.72 -8.13
C VAL A 853 -14.44 -15.52 -8.67
N ASN A 854 -13.76 -14.64 -9.41
CA ASN A 854 -14.39 -13.46 -10.01
C ASN A 854 -15.50 -13.91 -10.99
N LEU A 855 -16.77 -13.79 -10.57
CA LEU A 855 -17.86 -14.62 -11.10
C LEU A 855 -18.27 -14.25 -12.53
N SER A 856 -17.92 -15.15 -13.47
CA SER A 856 -18.37 -15.14 -14.86
C SER A 856 -19.37 -16.28 -15.14
N GLN A 857 -20.28 -16.53 -14.19
CA GLN A 857 -21.34 -17.56 -14.22
C GLN A 857 -22.69 -16.95 -13.79
N PRO A 858 -23.84 -17.61 -14.05
CA PRO A 858 -25.00 -16.92 -14.60
C PRO A 858 -25.74 -16.01 -13.62
N GLY A 859 -26.43 -15.01 -14.18
CA GLY A 859 -27.48 -14.29 -13.47
C GLY A 859 -28.55 -15.27 -12.96
N PRO A 860 -29.19 -14.99 -11.82
CA PRO A 860 -29.91 -16.00 -11.07
C PRO A 860 -31.21 -16.42 -11.78
N ASP A 861 -31.31 -17.70 -12.12
CA ASP A 861 -32.45 -18.28 -12.83
C ASP A 861 -33.65 -18.49 -11.89
N PHE A 862 -34.34 -17.39 -11.58
CA PHE A 862 -35.51 -17.35 -10.70
C PHE A 862 -36.76 -17.92 -11.36
N THR A 863 -36.72 -19.21 -11.70
CA THR A 863 -37.92 -20.03 -11.89
C THR A 863 -38.62 -20.27 -10.55
N ILE A 864 -39.38 -19.26 -10.09
CA ILE A 864 -40.40 -19.45 -9.06
C ILE A 864 -41.51 -20.32 -9.67
N SER A 865 -41.39 -21.63 -9.51
CA SER A 865 -42.46 -22.56 -9.84
C SER A 865 -43.61 -22.36 -8.85
N ALA A 866 -44.69 -21.70 -9.29
CA ALA A 866 -45.91 -21.60 -8.49
C ALA A 866 -46.50 -22.99 -8.23
N SER A 867 -46.69 -23.33 -6.95
CA SER A 867 -47.36 -24.53 -6.45
C SER A 867 -48.76 -24.20 -5.95
#